data_AF-A0A7L9U6G5-F1
#
_entry.id   AF-A0A7L9U6G5-F1
#
_cell.length_a   1.000
_cell.length_b   1.000
_cell.length_c   1.000
_cell.angle_alpha   90.00
_cell.angle_beta   90.00
_cell.angle_gamma   90.00
#
_symmetry.space_group_name_H-M   'P 1'
#
loop_
_entity.id
_entity.type
_entity.pdbx_description
1 polymer ?
#
loop_
_entity_poly.entity_id
_entity_poly.type
_entity_poly.pdbx_seq_one_letter_code
_entity_poly.pdbx_strand_id
1 'polypeptide(L)'
;MQRTLLAALITGALLGAPAWAAINPNALGAAYDATKANVTFKVYSGKATRIELYLYSTATGTAEKAKYVMTNMSGIWSVTIPTATLSSLGLSGTLYYGYRAWGPNWPYNASWTKGSSLGFLSDVDTAGNRFNPNKLLTDPYALELSHDPTTATMTNGTIYASGATYRNIDSGSSAPKGIVLAGDTQTIGTKPTRALKDDVVYEAHVRGLTMNDSSITAAYRGTYKGASLKAAALAALGVTAIEFLPVQETQNDTNDNDPTSTTGDNYWGYMTLNYFAPDRRYAYDKTPGGPTREFKEMVKAFHDNGIKVLVDVVYNHTGEGGAWSPTDTTTYNLYGMRGLDNPTYYSLTSDFQNSWDNTGVGGNYNTRNTVAQNLIVDSLAYWRDKLGVDGYRFDLASVLGNTCQHGCYNFDKMDAGNALNRIVAELPPRPAAGGSGVDLIAEPWAIGGNSYQVGGFPSGWAEWNGGYRDVVRQAQNKLGSVAITTGQMATRFAGSSDLYGDDGRKPWHSINFITAHDGFTLKDLYSCNSKNNGQAWPYGVSDGGEDNNNSWDQGGIAADQRKAARNGVALMMLSAGVPMLVGGDEALRSINCNNNPYNLDSSANWLNWTRSTDQSNFEAFTKAMIAFRKAHPALRPANFYSSVDNNGNVMEQLRWFKPDGGVADATYFNDANNHAIAWRIDGSEFGDSASSIYVAHNAWSAQVNFTLPWPGANKSWYRVTDTCTWAEGPAQVQAPGTEVAVGGENTSYGLCGRGTLLLIAK
;
A
#
# COMPACT_ATOMS: atom_id res chain seq x y z
N MET A 1 -32.76 -15.04 -59.46
CA MET A 1 -31.80 -15.63 -58.51
C MET A 1 -30.77 -14.56 -58.16
N GLN A 2 -31.09 -13.53 -57.40
CA GLN A 2 -31.01 -13.45 -55.92
C GLN A 2 -29.67 -13.95 -55.36
N ARG A 3 -28.74 -13.02 -55.11
CA ARG A 3 -27.83 -13.08 -53.95
C ARG A 3 -27.71 -11.67 -53.36
N THR A 4 -28.26 -11.56 -52.17
CA THR A 4 -28.40 -10.38 -51.32
C THR A 4 -27.06 -10.08 -50.64
N LEU A 5 -26.54 -8.85 -50.78
CA LEU A 5 -25.51 -8.33 -49.87
C LEU A 5 -26.23 -7.64 -48.71
N LEU A 6 -26.15 -8.24 -47.52
CA LEU A 6 -26.60 -7.63 -46.28
C LEU A 6 -25.46 -6.73 -45.76
N ALA A 7 -25.63 -5.41 -45.86
CA ALA A 7 -24.81 -4.46 -45.13
C ALA A 7 -25.29 -4.44 -43.67
N ALA A 8 -24.55 -5.06 -42.76
CA ALA A 8 -24.79 -4.94 -41.33
C ALA A 8 -24.17 -3.62 -40.84
N LEU A 9 -25.03 -2.62 -40.58
CA LEU A 9 -24.67 -1.49 -39.71
C LEU A 9 -24.41 -2.04 -38.30
N ILE A 10 -23.15 -2.09 -37.90
CA ILE A 10 -22.78 -2.22 -36.49
C ILE A 10 -22.90 -0.82 -35.88
N THR A 11 -24.11 -0.47 -35.43
CA THR A 11 -24.27 0.59 -34.44
C THR A 11 -23.75 0.03 -33.12
N GLY A 12 -22.49 0.32 -32.82
CA GLY A 12 -21.94 0.11 -31.48
C GLY A 12 -22.75 0.93 -30.49
N ALA A 13 -23.58 0.26 -29.71
CA ALA A 13 -24.15 0.84 -28.51
C ALA A 13 -22.99 1.11 -27.55
N LEU A 14 -22.50 2.36 -27.54
CA LEU A 14 -21.77 2.91 -26.41
C LEU A 14 -22.72 2.88 -25.22
N LEU A 15 -22.73 1.75 -24.49
CA LEU A 15 -23.26 1.71 -23.14
C LEU A 15 -22.41 2.68 -22.34
N GLY A 16 -22.93 3.89 -22.12
CA GLY A 16 -22.28 4.88 -21.27
C GLY A 16 -22.03 4.24 -19.90
N ALA A 17 -20.81 4.42 -19.38
CA ALA A 17 -20.51 4.09 -18.00
C ALA A 17 -21.59 4.74 -17.10
N PRO A 18 -22.03 4.08 -16.01
CA PRO A 18 -22.98 4.68 -15.10
C PRO A 18 -22.46 6.07 -14.68
N ALA A 19 -23.30 7.09 -14.84
CA ALA A 19 -22.96 8.44 -14.42
C ALA A 19 -22.92 8.47 -12.88
N TRP A 20 -21.74 8.25 -12.32
CA TRP A 20 -21.48 8.48 -10.91
C TRP A 20 -21.60 9.98 -10.61
N ALA A 21 -21.94 10.32 -9.36
CA ALA A 21 -21.93 11.71 -8.94
C ALA A 21 -20.52 12.28 -9.05
N ALA A 22 -20.38 13.54 -9.50
CA ALA A 22 -19.10 14.24 -9.51
C ALA A 22 -18.41 14.15 -8.13
N ILE A 23 -17.09 14.01 -8.11
CA ILE A 23 -16.28 13.92 -6.87
C ILE A 23 -16.59 15.11 -5.93
N ASN A 24 -16.86 14.80 -4.67
CA ASN A 24 -17.26 15.72 -3.60
C ASN A 24 -18.29 16.79 -4.01
N PRO A 25 -19.47 16.38 -4.53
CA PRO A 25 -20.43 17.32 -5.13
C PRO A 25 -21.12 18.18 -4.06
N ASN A 26 -21.11 17.72 -2.81
CA ASN A 26 -21.74 18.37 -1.67
C ASN A 26 -20.78 19.25 -0.87
N ALA A 27 -19.47 19.22 -1.19
CA ALA A 27 -18.41 19.88 -0.44
C ALA A 27 -18.49 19.57 1.07
N LEU A 28 -18.50 18.27 1.42
CA LEU A 28 -18.49 17.83 2.83
C LEU A 28 -17.19 18.26 3.54
N GLY A 29 -17.26 18.35 4.87
CA GLY A 29 -16.20 18.86 5.72
C GLY A 29 -16.40 20.31 6.18
N ALA A 30 -15.34 20.89 6.74
CA ALA A 30 -15.30 22.28 7.18
C ALA A 30 -14.38 23.12 6.28
N ALA A 31 -14.89 24.22 5.74
CA ALA A 31 -14.12 25.09 4.86
C ALA A 31 -14.45 26.58 5.05
N TYR A 32 -13.42 27.42 4.94
CA TYR A 32 -13.60 28.85 4.74
C TYR A 32 -14.14 29.11 3.32
N ASP A 33 -15.00 30.13 3.19
CA ASP A 33 -15.29 30.68 1.86
C ASP A 33 -14.05 31.37 1.25
N ALA A 34 -14.12 31.70 -0.04
CA ALA A 34 -12.99 32.31 -0.76
C ALA A 34 -12.51 33.63 -0.14
N THR A 35 -13.39 34.37 0.54
CA THR A 35 -13.08 35.64 1.22
C THR A 35 -12.63 35.46 2.67
N LYS A 36 -12.71 34.23 3.19
CA LYS A 36 -12.53 33.87 4.61
C LYS A 36 -13.48 34.64 5.54
N ALA A 37 -14.62 35.10 5.02
CA ALA A 37 -15.64 35.82 5.79
C ALA A 37 -16.56 34.85 6.55
N ASN A 38 -16.71 33.62 6.05
CA ASN A 38 -17.52 32.58 6.66
C ASN A 38 -16.76 31.25 6.70
N VAL A 39 -17.15 30.42 7.67
CA VAL A 39 -16.81 28.99 7.71
C VAL A 39 -18.10 28.20 7.58
N THR A 40 -18.13 27.28 6.62
CA THR A 40 -19.25 26.34 6.44
C THR A 40 -18.82 24.96 6.90
N PHE A 41 -19.65 24.33 7.72
CA PHE A 41 -19.49 22.96 8.19
C PHE A 41 -20.58 22.11 7.55
N LYS A 42 -20.20 20.98 6.95
CA LYS A 42 -21.13 20.01 6.36
C LYS A 42 -20.73 18.58 6.73
N VAL A 43 -21.69 17.82 7.25
CA VAL A 43 -21.48 16.41 7.62
C VAL A 43 -22.68 15.57 7.20
N TYR A 44 -22.43 14.33 6.76
CA TYR A 44 -23.50 13.41 6.40
C TYR A 44 -23.95 12.56 7.60
N SER A 45 -25.26 12.48 7.78
CA SER A 45 -25.94 11.41 8.51
C SER A 45 -27.39 11.30 8.01
N GLY A 46 -27.72 10.14 7.44
CA GLY A 46 -29.05 9.78 7.00
C GLY A 46 -29.96 9.31 8.14
N LYS A 47 -29.40 8.96 9.31
CA LYS A 47 -30.15 8.45 10.46
C LYS A 47 -30.24 9.41 11.65
N ALA A 48 -29.40 10.44 11.71
CA ALA A 48 -29.45 11.41 12.81
C ALA A 48 -30.81 12.14 12.85
N THR A 49 -31.30 12.40 14.05
CA THR A 49 -32.47 13.24 14.32
C THR A 49 -32.08 14.66 14.71
N ARG A 50 -30.83 14.86 15.16
CA ARG A 50 -30.22 16.16 15.44
C ARG A 50 -28.71 16.04 15.37
N ILE A 51 -28.05 17.04 14.79
CA ILE A 51 -26.61 17.23 14.92
C ILE A 51 -26.33 18.63 15.46
N GLU A 52 -25.46 18.69 16.46
CA GLU A 52 -24.88 19.94 16.96
C GLU A 52 -23.39 20.00 16.62
N LEU A 53 -22.96 21.11 16.02
CA LEU A 53 -21.57 21.49 15.88
C LEU A 53 -21.07 22.05 17.21
N TYR A 54 -19.90 21.60 17.68
CA TYR A 54 -19.22 22.09 18.87
C TYR A 54 -17.88 22.72 18.47
N LEU A 55 -17.62 23.94 18.94
CA LEU A 55 -16.42 24.72 18.62
C LEU A 55 -15.54 24.95 19.83
N TYR A 56 -14.23 24.79 19.68
CA TYR A 56 -13.25 24.85 20.76
C TYR A 56 -12.10 25.80 20.39
N SER A 57 -11.58 26.49 21.41
CA SER A 57 -10.37 27.33 21.29
C SER A 57 -9.07 26.55 21.53
N THR A 58 -9.16 25.35 22.11
CA THR A 58 -8.03 24.44 22.36
C THR A 58 -8.43 23.02 21.97
N ALA A 59 -7.44 22.19 21.64
CA ALA A 59 -7.67 20.79 21.27
C ALA A 59 -8.23 19.95 22.43
N THR A 60 -7.72 20.19 23.65
CA THR A 60 -8.01 19.39 24.84
C THR A 60 -8.27 20.26 26.08
N GLY A 61 -8.81 19.62 27.12
CA GLY A 61 -8.90 20.14 28.50
C GLY A 61 -9.96 21.20 28.76
N THR A 62 -10.55 21.81 27.73
CA THR A 62 -11.56 22.87 27.87
C THR A 62 -12.91 22.46 27.29
N ALA A 63 -13.98 23.07 27.81
CA ALA A 63 -15.30 22.98 27.22
C ALA A 63 -15.39 23.78 25.91
N GLU A 64 -16.39 23.47 25.09
CA GLU A 64 -16.72 24.23 23.89
C GLU A 64 -16.98 25.70 24.21
N LYS A 65 -16.54 26.58 23.31
CA LYS A 65 -16.85 28.02 23.35
C LYS A 65 -18.23 28.32 22.80
N ALA A 66 -18.69 27.51 21.85
CA ALA A 66 -19.99 27.67 21.24
C ALA A 66 -20.48 26.34 20.68
N LYS A 67 -21.81 26.25 20.52
CA LYS A 67 -22.46 25.14 19.83
C LYS A 67 -23.59 25.64 18.93
N TYR A 68 -23.78 24.97 17.80
CA TYR A 68 -24.78 25.35 16.80
C TYR A 68 -25.56 24.12 16.34
N VAL A 69 -26.89 24.23 16.36
CA VAL A 69 -27.76 23.20 15.77
C VAL A 69 -27.65 23.29 14.25
N MET A 70 -27.40 22.16 13.60
CA MET A 70 -27.23 22.11 12.16
C MET A 70 -28.56 21.87 11.45
N THR A 71 -28.69 22.36 10.22
CA THR A 71 -29.87 22.16 9.38
C THR A 71 -29.65 20.99 8.43
N ASN A 72 -30.58 20.05 8.40
CA ASN A 72 -30.52 18.87 7.52
C ASN A 72 -31.19 19.16 6.17
N MET A 73 -30.48 18.85 5.09
CA MET A 73 -31.03 18.76 3.74
C MET A 73 -30.60 17.43 3.12
N SER A 74 -31.54 16.49 3.00
CA SER A 74 -31.32 15.17 2.39
C SER A 74 -30.16 14.36 2.99
N GLY A 75 -30.00 14.42 4.32
CA GLY A 75 -28.94 13.72 5.06
C GLY A 75 -27.66 14.53 5.23
N ILE A 76 -27.54 15.68 4.56
CA ILE A 76 -26.42 16.60 4.74
C ILE A 76 -26.81 17.65 5.78
N TRP A 77 -26.15 17.60 6.93
CA TRP A 77 -26.30 18.58 7.99
C TRP A 77 -25.33 19.70 7.75
N SER A 78 -25.78 20.96 7.83
CA SER A 78 -24.92 22.11 7.60
C SER A 78 -25.19 23.29 8.52
N VAL A 79 -24.15 24.10 8.74
CA VAL A 79 -24.22 25.43 9.35
C VAL A 79 -23.10 26.30 8.77
N THR A 80 -23.40 27.58 8.56
CA THR A 80 -22.39 28.58 8.13
C THR A 80 -22.30 29.68 9.17
N ILE A 81 -21.08 30.00 9.58
CA ILE A 81 -20.82 30.93 10.69
C ILE A 81 -19.86 32.03 10.20
N PRO A 82 -20.22 33.31 10.35
CA PRO A 82 -19.31 34.41 10.04
C PRO A 82 -18.06 34.38 10.94
N THR A 83 -16.89 34.63 10.36
CA THR A 83 -15.61 34.66 11.11
C THR A 83 -15.55 35.81 12.12
N ALA A 84 -16.30 36.89 11.89
CA ALA A 84 -16.52 37.95 12.88
C ALA A 84 -17.23 37.44 14.14
N THR A 85 -18.24 36.57 13.97
CA THR A 85 -18.95 35.92 15.08
C THR A 85 -18.00 35.00 15.85
N LEU A 86 -17.22 34.18 15.15
CA LEU A 86 -16.20 33.32 15.76
C LEU A 86 -15.20 34.15 16.58
N SER A 87 -14.71 35.26 16.02
CA SER A 87 -13.78 36.16 16.70
C SER A 87 -14.38 36.75 17.98
N SER A 88 -15.67 37.15 17.94
CA SER A 88 -16.37 37.68 19.12
C SER A 88 -16.54 36.65 20.26
N LEU A 89 -16.47 35.35 19.94
CA LEU A 89 -16.51 34.24 20.87
C LEU A 89 -15.12 33.81 21.38
N GLY A 90 -14.07 34.55 21.00
CA GLY A 90 -12.68 34.21 21.33
C GLY A 90 -12.10 33.08 20.47
N LEU A 91 -12.68 32.81 19.30
CA LEU A 91 -12.24 31.81 18.33
C LEU A 91 -11.56 32.50 17.12
N SER A 92 -10.65 33.44 17.38
CA SER A 92 -9.88 34.15 16.34
C SER A 92 -8.60 33.44 15.92
N GLY A 93 -8.15 32.44 16.70
CA GLY A 93 -7.00 31.60 16.39
C GLY A 93 -7.41 30.31 15.67
N THR A 94 -6.75 29.21 16.00
CA THR A 94 -7.10 27.88 15.48
C THR A 94 -8.52 27.51 15.86
N LEU A 95 -9.30 27.12 14.87
CA LEU A 95 -10.68 26.67 15.05
C LEU A 95 -10.72 25.14 15.11
N TYR A 96 -10.88 24.63 16.32
CA TYR A 96 -11.08 23.20 16.58
C TYR A 96 -12.57 22.90 16.63
N TYR A 97 -12.99 21.77 16.09
CA TYR A 97 -14.40 21.40 16.05
C TYR A 97 -14.66 19.90 16.18
N GLY A 98 -15.90 19.57 16.49
CA GLY A 98 -16.44 18.21 16.46
C GLY A 98 -17.97 18.25 16.48
N TYR A 99 -18.60 17.08 16.40
CA TYR A 99 -20.05 16.94 16.36
C TYR A 99 -20.60 16.14 17.54
N ARG A 100 -21.84 16.41 17.90
CA ARG A 100 -22.67 15.49 18.69
C ARG A 100 -23.92 15.16 17.90
N ALA A 101 -24.25 13.88 17.81
CA ALA A 101 -25.39 13.40 17.06
C ALA A 101 -26.36 12.63 17.97
N TRP A 102 -27.65 12.86 17.74
CA TRP A 102 -28.76 12.09 18.30
C TRP A 102 -29.44 11.32 17.17
N GLY A 103 -30.07 10.21 17.50
CA GLY A 103 -30.78 9.39 16.54
C GLY A 103 -31.77 8.43 17.22
N PRO A 104 -32.31 7.45 16.49
CA PRO A 104 -33.46 6.68 16.98
C PRO A 104 -33.21 5.89 18.26
N ASN A 105 -31.99 5.37 18.49
CA ASN A 105 -31.62 4.68 19.73
C ASN A 105 -31.38 5.62 20.94
N TRP A 106 -31.17 6.91 20.67
CA TRP A 106 -30.99 7.95 21.68
C TRP A 106 -31.52 9.32 21.18
N PRO A 107 -32.86 9.53 21.18
CA PRO A 107 -33.45 10.76 20.68
C PRO A 107 -33.06 12.00 21.49
N TYR A 108 -33.11 13.16 20.86
CA TYR A 108 -32.85 14.43 21.54
C TYR A 108 -33.88 14.69 22.64
N ASN A 109 -33.39 14.99 23.84
CA ASN A 109 -34.17 15.46 24.97
C ASN A 109 -33.70 16.88 25.32
N ALA A 110 -34.63 17.84 25.43
CA ALA A 110 -34.28 19.25 25.69
C ALA A 110 -33.59 19.48 27.05
N SER A 111 -33.76 18.56 28.00
CA SER A 111 -33.11 18.59 29.32
C SER A 111 -31.79 17.80 29.35
N TRP A 112 -31.38 17.18 28.24
CA TRP A 112 -30.09 16.49 28.17
C TRP A 112 -28.94 17.48 28.40
N THR A 113 -27.96 17.03 29.17
CA THR A 113 -26.69 17.72 29.40
C THR A 113 -25.53 16.73 29.17
N LYS A 114 -24.33 17.24 28.90
CA LYS A 114 -23.15 16.39 28.64
C LYS A 114 -22.94 15.43 29.81
N GLY A 115 -22.87 14.14 29.49
CA GLY A 115 -22.73 13.05 30.46
C GLY A 115 -24.06 12.49 31.02
N SER A 116 -25.20 12.98 30.54
CA SER A 116 -26.52 12.51 30.95
C SER A 116 -26.96 11.28 30.15
N SER A 117 -27.83 10.45 30.74
CA SER A 117 -28.57 9.36 30.08
C SER A 117 -29.94 9.79 29.51
N LEU A 118 -30.34 11.06 29.64
CA LEU A 118 -31.65 11.52 29.21
C LEU A 118 -31.85 11.32 27.70
N GLY A 119 -32.96 10.68 27.33
CA GLY A 119 -33.28 10.29 25.96
C GLY A 119 -32.72 8.93 25.53
N PHE A 120 -31.89 8.26 26.35
CA PHE A 120 -31.35 6.94 26.02
C PHE A 120 -32.46 5.89 25.93
N LEU A 121 -32.47 5.10 24.85
CA LEU A 121 -33.34 3.92 24.71
C LEU A 121 -32.51 2.63 24.68
N SER A 122 -31.49 2.58 23.82
CA SER A 122 -30.56 1.46 23.71
C SER A 122 -29.21 1.89 23.14
N ASP A 123 -28.13 1.12 23.37
CA ASP A 123 -26.81 1.40 22.78
C ASP A 123 -26.79 1.06 21.27
N VAL A 124 -27.64 0.13 20.85
CA VAL A 124 -27.92 -0.21 19.45
C VAL A 124 -29.42 -0.50 19.28
N ASP A 125 -30.05 0.03 18.25
CA ASP A 125 -31.44 -0.32 17.90
C ASP A 125 -31.51 -1.41 16.82
N THR A 126 -32.73 -1.81 16.45
CA THR A 126 -32.97 -2.87 15.45
C THR A 126 -32.56 -2.51 14.02
N ALA A 127 -32.20 -1.24 13.75
CA ALA A 127 -31.66 -0.80 12.47
C ALA A 127 -30.13 -0.60 12.54
N GLY A 128 -29.50 -1.00 13.65
CA GLY A 128 -28.06 -0.88 13.87
C GLY A 128 -27.61 0.54 14.19
N ASN A 129 -28.49 1.47 14.55
CA ASN A 129 -28.09 2.82 14.93
C ASN A 129 -27.40 2.81 16.29
N ARG A 130 -26.25 3.51 16.41
CA ARG A 130 -25.42 3.56 17.63
C ARG A 130 -25.12 4.99 18.05
N PHE A 131 -26.12 5.87 18.00
CA PHE A 131 -25.94 7.27 18.41
C PHE A 131 -25.68 7.36 19.91
N ASN A 132 -24.69 8.16 20.29
CA ASN A 132 -24.47 8.53 21.68
C ASN A 132 -24.01 10.00 21.76
N PRO A 133 -24.88 10.91 22.20
CA PRO A 133 -24.57 12.34 22.25
C PRO A 133 -23.53 12.69 23.30
N ASN A 134 -23.19 11.80 24.24
CA ASN A 134 -22.10 12.04 25.19
C ASN A 134 -20.72 11.92 24.52
N LYS A 135 -20.64 11.31 23.34
CA LYS A 135 -19.40 11.17 22.59
C LYS A 135 -19.26 12.33 21.62
N LEU A 136 -18.17 13.08 21.72
CA LEU A 136 -17.79 14.04 20.69
C LEU A 136 -17.18 13.27 19.51
N LEU A 137 -17.66 13.59 18.31
CA LEU A 137 -17.36 12.89 17.08
C LEU A 137 -16.47 13.75 16.19
N THR A 138 -15.43 13.14 15.63
CA THR A 138 -14.61 13.72 14.57
C THR A 138 -15.40 13.78 13.26
N ASP A 139 -15.05 14.76 12.43
CA ASP A 139 -15.58 14.87 11.08
C ASP A 139 -14.85 13.89 10.15
N PRO A 140 -15.53 12.97 9.45
CA PRO A 140 -14.91 12.10 8.46
C PRO A 140 -14.16 12.85 7.35
N TYR A 141 -14.50 14.12 7.11
CA TYR A 141 -13.85 15.01 6.13
C TYR A 141 -12.90 16.04 6.75
N ALA A 142 -12.54 15.92 8.04
CA ALA A 142 -11.52 16.79 8.64
C ALA A 142 -10.19 16.63 7.91
N LEU A 143 -9.61 17.73 7.42
CA LEU A 143 -8.33 17.69 6.71
C LEU A 143 -7.12 17.55 7.65
N GLU A 144 -7.31 17.76 8.95
CA GLU A 144 -6.36 17.44 10.01
C GLU A 144 -7.11 17.10 11.30
N LEU A 145 -6.56 16.15 12.07
CA LEU A 145 -6.94 15.93 13.46
C LEU A 145 -5.93 16.60 14.41
N SER A 146 -6.39 16.97 15.60
CA SER A 146 -5.57 17.65 16.60
C SER A 146 -4.59 16.73 17.34
N HIS A 147 -5.01 15.49 17.59
CA HIS A 147 -4.32 14.45 18.36
C HIS A 147 -5.11 13.15 18.26
N ASP A 148 -4.52 12.04 18.69
CA ASP A 148 -5.16 10.72 18.67
C ASP A 148 -6.14 10.49 19.83
N PRO A 149 -7.08 9.52 19.73
CA PRO A 149 -7.99 9.15 20.83
C PRO A 149 -7.26 8.96 22.17
N THR A 150 -6.12 8.26 22.14
CA THR A 150 -5.24 8.13 23.29
C THR A 150 -3.89 8.76 23.02
N THR A 151 -3.33 9.44 24.02
CA THR A 151 -2.01 10.08 23.97
C THR A 151 -1.27 9.82 25.28
N ALA A 152 0.01 10.21 25.37
CA ALA A 152 0.78 10.15 26.62
C ALA A 152 0.10 10.81 27.84
N THR A 153 -0.75 11.82 27.61
CA THR A 153 -1.46 12.53 28.70
C THR A 153 -2.94 12.16 28.81
N MET A 154 -3.48 11.42 27.83
CA MET A 154 -4.88 10.98 27.79
C MET A 154 -4.91 9.48 27.48
N THR A 155 -4.72 8.67 28.51
CA THR A 155 -4.51 7.22 28.35
C THR A 155 -5.78 6.39 28.46
N ASN A 156 -6.90 6.99 28.90
CA ASN A 156 -8.14 6.25 29.10
C ASN A 156 -8.99 6.18 27.83
N GLY A 157 -8.79 5.13 27.02
CA GLY A 157 -9.61 4.87 25.83
C GLY A 157 -11.08 4.55 26.13
N THR A 158 -11.44 4.16 27.36
CA THR A 158 -12.82 3.78 27.70
C THR A 158 -13.81 4.95 27.65
N ILE A 159 -13.32 6.19 27.62
CA ILE A 159 -14.20 7.37 27.49
C ILE A 159 -14.96 7.39 26.15
N TYR A 160 -14.45 6.71 25.12
CA TYR A 160 -15.07 6.61 23.81
C TYR A 160 -16.05 5.43 23.70
N ALA A 161 -16.10 4.57 24.73
CA ALA A 161 -16.92 3.38 24.69
C ALA A 161 -18.41 3.67 24.92
N SER A 162 -19.28 2.93 24.24
CA SER A 162 -20.70 2.78 24.57
C SER A 162 -20.91 1.72 25.67
N GLY A 163 -22.15 1.28 25.91
CA GLY A 163 -22.45 0.23 26.88
C GLY A 163 -22.69 0.77 28.29
N ALA A 164 -23.19 -0.11 29.17
CA ALA A 164 -23.72 0.28 30.48
C ALA A 164 -22.76 1.09 31.35
N THR A 165 -21.49 0.71 31.33
CA THR A 165 -20.44 1.33 32.14
C THR A 165 -20.03 2.70 31.60
N TYR A 166 -20.00 2.90 30.28
CA TYR A 166 -19.27 4.00 29.65
C TYR A 166 -20.15 5.00 28.89
N ARG A 167 -21.40 4.64 28.55
CA ARG A 167 -22.24 5.44 27.64
C ARG A 167 -22.49 6.88 28.12
N ASN A 168 -22.46 7.11 29.43
CA ASN A 168 -22.70 8.42 30.05
C ASN A 168 -21.41 9.22 30.28
N ILE A 169 -20.25 8.72 29.88
CA ILE A 169 -19.00 9.48 29.99
C ILE A 169 -18.95 10.48 28.83
N ASP A 170 -18.82 11.77 29.15
CA ASP A 170 -18.57 12.81 28.16
C ASP A 170 -17.12 12.75 27.67
N SER A 171 -16.91 12.55 26.37
CA SER A 171 -15.57 12.56 25.78
C SER A 171 -15.09 13.95 25.33
N GLY A 172 -15.94 14.99 25.40
CA GLY A 172 -15.71 16.26 24.71
C GLY A 172 -14.38 16.97 25.02
N SER A 173 -13.93 16.97 26.28
CA SER A 173 -12.67 17.60 26.68
C SER A 173 -11.41 16.85 26.21
N SER A 174 -11.56 15.59 25.80
CA SER A 174 -10.43 14.69 25.51
C SER A 174 -10.42 14.17 24.07
N ALA A 175 -11.59 14.08 23.43
CA ALA A 175 -11.72 13.56 22.07
C ALA A 175 -10.89 14.35 21.05
N PRO A 176 -10.34 13.69 20.02
CA PRO A 176 -9.75 14.37 18.88
C PRO A 176 -10.68 15.42 18.29
N LYS A 177 -10.12 16.53 17.82
CA LYS A 177 -10.86 17.61 17.17
C LYS A 177 -10.43 17.71 15.72
N GLY A 178 -11.39 17.92 14.82
CA GLY A 178 -11.08 18.40 13.47
C GLY A 178 -10.53 19.83 13.55
N ILE A 179 -9.65 20.18 12.61
CA ILE A 179 -9.09 21.53 12.48
C ILE A 179 -9.58 22.15 11.18
N VAL A 180 -10.17 23.35 11.26
CA VAL A 180 -10.55 24.09 10.05
C VAL A 180 -9.32 24.76 9.45
N LEU A 181 -8.89 24.31 8.27
CA LEU A 181 -7.71 24.84 7.57
C LEU A 181 -8.06 26.04 6.68
N ALA A 182 -7.25 27.10 6.75
CA ALA A 182 -7.43 28.32 5.95
C ALA A 182 -6.89 28.22 4.50
N GLY A 183 -6.56 27.00 4.06
CA GLY A 183 -5.76 26.72 2.87
C GLY A 183 -4.29 27.14 3.03
N ASP A 184 -3.42 26.58 2.21
CA ASP A 184 -2.00 26.88 2.18
C ASP A 184 -1.50 27.05 0.74
N THR A 185 -0.32 27.66 0.57
CA THR A 185 0.30 27.89 -0.74
C THR A 185 1.47 26.95 -1.03
N GLN A 186 1.70 25.93 -0.21
CA GLN A 186 2.76 24.96 -0.42
C GLN A 186 2.51 24.24 -1.74
N THR A 187 3.53 24.20 -2.60
CA THR A 187 3.44 23.49 -3.89
C THR A 187 3.84 22.03 -3.70
N ILE A 188 3.29 21.16 -4.55
CA ILE A 188 3.62 19.73 -4.63
C ILE A 188 4.70 19.42 -5.68
N GLY A 189 5.32 20.44 -6.31
CA GLY A 189 6.20 20.24 -7.47
C GLY A 189 5.44 19.78 -8.72
N THR A 190 6.13 19.08 -9.62
CA THR A 190 5.54 18.53 -10.85
C THR A 190 5.52 17.00 -10.78
N LYS A 191 4.32 16.41 -10.88
CA LYS A 191 4.16 14.95 -10.84
C LYS A 191 4.94 14.26 -11.97
N PRO A 192 5.69 13.18 -11.68
CA PRO A 192 6.26 12.33 -12.71
C PRO A 192 5.18 11.70 -13.60
N THR A 193 5.39 11.71 -14.91
CA THR A 193 4.45 11.12 -15.90
C THR A 193 4.90 9.75 -16.41
N ARG A 194 5.91 9.13 -15.78
CA ARG A 194 6.47 7.84 -16.20
C ARG A 194 5.43 6.73 -16.10
N ALA A 195 5.45 5.77 -17.03
CA ALA A 195 4.59 4.59 -17.00
C ALA A 195 4.93 3.65 -15.84
N LEU A 196 3.91 2.98 -15.28
CA LEU A 196 4.10 2.00 -14.19
C LEU A 196 5.06 0.85 -14.58
N LYS A 197 5.05 0.41 -15.84
CA LYS A 197 5.98 -0.62 -16.34
C LYS A 197 7.48 -0.26 -16.19
N ASP A 198 7.78 1.03 -16.14
CA ASP A 198 9.14 1.55 -16.00
C ASP A 198 9.48 1.91 -14.55
N ASP A 199 8.58 1.61 -13.61
CA ASP A 199 8.81 1.85 -12.20
C ASP A 199 9.57 0.73 -11.49
N VAL A 200 10.28 1.13 -10.44
CA VAL A 200 10.82 0.30 -9.37
C VAL A 200 10.33 0.91 -8.07
N VAL A 201 9.46 0.18 -7.37
CA VAL A 201 8.79 0.64 -6.14
C VAL A 201 9.68 0.35 -4.93
N TYR A 202 9.72 1.29 -3.99
CA TYR A 202 10.43 1.18 -2.72
C TYR A 202 9.44 1.39 -1.56
N GLU A 203 9.02 0.31 -0.91
CA GLU A 203 8.12 0.35 0.24
C GLU A 203 8.87 0.82 1.48
N ALA A 204 8.37 1.83 2.20
CA ALA A 204 9.03 2.31 3.41
C ALA A 204 8.04 2.88 4.43
N HIS A 205 8.34 2.70 5.71
CA HIS A 205 7.68 3.45 6.77
C HIS A 205 8.29 4.85 6.89
N VAL A 206 7.47 5.91 6.86
CA VAL A 206 7.95 7.32 6.91
C VAL A 206 8.86 7.61 8.11
N ARG A 207 8.42 7.18 9.31
CA ARG A 207 9.23 7.26 10.54
C ARG A 207 10.51 6.44 10.45
N GLY A 208 10.40 5.14 10.20
CA GLY A 208 11.54 4.23 10.08
C GLY A 208 12.58 4.65 9.05
N LEU A 209 12.19 5.34 7.98
CA LEU A 209 13.09 5.78 6.91
C LEU A 209 14.25 6.63 7.43
N THR A 210 14.03 7.46 8.46
CA THR A 210 15.04 8.42 8.93
C THR A 210 15.24 8.46 10.44
N MET A 211 14.45 7.72 11.24
CA MET A 211 14.55 7.80 12.70
C MET A 211 15.96 7.42 13.22
N ASN A 212 16.60 6.44 12.60
CA ASN A 212 17.96 5.98 12.92
C ASN A 212 19.07 6.71 12.12
N ASP A 213 18.74 7.74 11.34
CA ASP A 213 19.71 8.39 10.47
C ASP A 213 20.42 9.57 11.13
N SER A 214 21.69 9.36 11.48
CA SER A 214 22.54 10.39 12.08
C SER A 214 22.84 11.57 11.14
N SER A 215 22.74 11.40 9.82
CA SER A 215 22.93 12.47 8.83
C SER A 215 21.78 13.47 8.76
N ILE A 216 20.61 13.10 9.31
CA ILE A 216 19.45 13.98 9.44
C ILE A 216 19.51 14.70 10.78
N THR A 217 19.18 16.00 10.78
CA THR A 217 19.03 16.79 12.01
C THR A 217 18.06 16.10 12.96
N ALA A 218 18.42 15.96 14.23
CA ALA A 218 17.68 15.14 15.20
C ALA A 218 16.17 15.46 15.26
N ALA A 219 15.78 16.74 15.15
CA ALA A 219 14.38 17.17 15.18
C ALA A 219 13.56 16.74 13.94
N TYR A 220 14.21 16.46 12.80
CA TYR A 220 13.55 16.03 11.57
C TYR A 220 13.51 14.50 11.42
N ARG A 221 14.23 13.76 12.27
CA ARG A 221 14.28 12.30 12.19
C ARG A 221 12.90 11.69 12.39
N GLY A 222 12.55 10.76 11.52
CA GLY A 222 11.27 10.06 11.55
C GLY A 222 10.06 10.93 11.25
N THR A 223 10.24 11.99 10.46
CA THR A 223 9.15 12.90 10.05
C THR A 223 9.06 13.03 8.53
N TYR A 224 7.98 13.61 8.01
CA TYR A 224 7.85 14.00 6.61
C TYR A 224 9.01 14.91 6.17
N LYS A 225 9.43 15.85 7.04
CA LYS A 225 10.63 16.66 6.78
C LYS A 225 11.88 15.81 6.62
N GLY A 226 12.10 14.84 7.50
CA GLY A 226 13.22 13.90 7.41
C GLY A 226 13.18 13.08 6.11
N ALA A 227 12.01 12.51 5.79
CA ALA A 227 11.81 11.75 4.55
C ALA A 227 12.10 12.58 3.29
N SER A 228 11.71 13.87 3.28
CA SER A 228 12.01 14.79 2.16
C SER A 228 13.51 14.89 1.85
N LEU A 229 14.36 14.81 2.89
CA LEU A 229 15.82 14.88 2.78
C LEU A 229 16.44 13.59 2.22
N LYS A 230 15.65 12.51 2.08
CA LYS A 230 16.08 11.23 1.48
C LYS A 230 15.75 11.08 0.01
N ALA A 231 14.99 11.99 -0.58
CA ALA A 231 14.62 11.92 -2.00
C ALA A 231 15.84 11.72 -2.92
N ALA A 232 16.91 12.52 -2.73
CA ALA A 232 18.12 12.41 -3.55
C ALA A 232 18.87 11.08 -3.33
N ALA A 233 18.90 10.55 -2.10
CA ALA A 233 19.55 9.28 -1.80
C ALA A 233 18.81 8.10 -2.47
N LEU A 234 17.47 8.10 -2.41
CA LEU A 234 16.65 7.09 -3.08
C LEU A 234 16.73 7.22 -4.61
N ALA A 235 16.79 8.44 -5.15
CA ALA A 235 17.05 8.65 -6.57
C ALA A 235 18.41 8.09 -6.99
N ALA A 236 19.44 8.25 -6.13
CA ALA A 236 20.76 7.70 -6.34
C ALA A 236 20.83 6.16 -6.20
N LEU A 237 19.96 5.54 -5.40
CA LEU A 237 19.75 4.08 -5.39
C LEU A 237 19.13 3.61 -6.72
N GLY A 238 18.32 4.47 -7.34
CA GLY A 238 17.76 4.26 -8.68
C GLY A 238 16.28 3.91 -8.70
N VAL A 239 15.66 3.77 -7.52
CA VAL A 239 14.20 3.58 -7.39
C VAL A 239 13.46 4.79 -7.94
N THR A 240 12.21 4.59 -8.33
CA THR A 240 11.47 5.58 -9.11
C THR A 240 10.10 5.90 -8.51
N ALA A 241 9.62 5.07 -7.59
CA ALA A 241 8.46 5.34 -6.76
C ALA A 241 8.79 4.94 -5.32
N ILE A 242 8.38 5.76 -4.36
CA ILE A 242 8.33 5.38 -2.95
C ILE A 242 6.89 5.09 -2.58
N GLU A 243 6.65 3.93 -1.97
CA GLU A 243 5.36 3.56 -1.40
C GLU A 243 5.46 3.69 0.11
N PHE A 244 4.78 4.68 0.68
CA PHE A 244 4.73 4.81 2.13
C PHE A 244 3.69 3.86 2.71
N LEU A 245 4.05 3.16 3.79
CA LEU A 245 3.07 2.59 4.73
C LEU A 245 2.06 3.68 5.17
N PRO A 246 0.92 3.32 5.79
CA PRO A 246 -0.16 4.25 6.09
C PRO A 246 0.29 5.58 6.69
N VAL A 247 -0.06 6.68 6.02
CA VAL A 247 0.20 8.07 6.45
C VAL A 247 -1.06 8.88 6.72
N GLN A 248 -2.24 8.27 6.49
CA GLN A 248 -3.50 8.77 7.04
C GLN A 248 -3.48 8.60 8.56
N GLU A 249 -4.06 9.54 9.31
CA GLU A 249 -3.98 9.57 10.77
C GLU A 249 -4.29 8.21 11.39
N THR A 250 -3.42 7.73 12.29
CA THR A 250 -3.54 6.45 12.97
C THR A 250 -3.21 6.60 14.44
N GLN A 251 -3.74 5.71 15.30
CA GLN A 251 -3.43 5.75 16.74
C GLN A 251 -1.95 5.40 16.96
N ASN A 252 -1.10 6.38 17.25
CA ASN A 252 0.34 6.18 17.47
C ASN A 252 0.97 7.20 18.45
N ASP A 253 0.22 8.18 18.95
CA ASP A 253 0.65 9.16 19.98
C ASP A 253 1.04 8.51 21.33
N THR A 254 0.82 7.21 21.47
CA THR A 254 1.16 6.41 22.65
C THR A 254 2.42 5.56 22.50
N ASN A 255 3.01 5.45 21.30
CA ASN A 255 4.10 4.49 21.03
C ASN A 255 5.36 4.73 21.91
N ASP A 256 5.59 5.96 22.37
CA ASP A 256 6.76 6.27 23.21
C ASP A 256 6.40 6.35 24.72
N ASN A 257 5.20 5.91 25.13
CA ASN A 257 4.79 5.93 26.53
C ASN A 257 5.66 5.02 27.39
N ASP A 258 6.03 3.85 26.85
CA ASP A 258 7.05 2.97 27.40
C ASP A 258 8.15 2.78 26.35
N PRO A 259 9.28 3.51 26.43
CA PRO A 259 10.35 3.45 25.43
C PRO A 259 11.16 2.12 25.49
N THR A 260 10.72 1.17 26.32
CA THR A 260 11.36 -0.13 26.52
C THR A 260 10.44 -1.31 26.22
N SER A 261 9.27 -1.07 25.62
CA SER A 261 8.28 -2.09 25.30
C SER A 261 7.56 -1.80 23.99
N THR A 262 6.88 -2.82 23.45
CA THR A 262 5.92 -2.70 22.33
C THR A 262 4.48 -2.52 22.79
N THR A 263 4.25 -2.40 24.10
CA THR A 263 2.90 -2.41 24.68
C THR A 263 2.11 -1.17 24.27
N GLY A 264 1.09 -1.37 23.45
CA GLY A 264 0.21 -0.28 22.99
C GLY A 264 0.75 0.50 21.79
N ASP A 265 1.87 0.04 21.22
CA ASP A 265 2.44 0.61 20.01
C ASP A 265 1.67 0.14 18.78
N ASN A 266 1.45 1.07 17.88
CA ASN A 266 1.03 0.80 16.51
C ASN A 266 2.03 1.52 15.61
N TYR A 267 3.00 0.76 15.12
CA TYR A 267 4.05 1.30 14.28
C TYR A 267 3.57 1.38 12.84
N TRP A 268 3.09 0.28 12.25
CA TRP A 268 2.72 0.26 10.84
C TRP A 268 1.60 1.22 10.45
N GLY A 269 0.61 1.44 11.33
CA GLY A 269 -0.44 2.43 11.09
C GLY A 269 -1.68 1.92 10.34
N TYR A 270 -1.87 0.61 10.21
CA TYR A 270 -3.08 0.00 9.61
C TYR A 270 -4.31 0.09 10.53
N MET A 271 -4.55 1.26 11.13
CA MET A 271 -5.69 1.58 11.99
C MET A 271 -6.11 3.03 11.72
N THR A 272 -6.71 3.28 10.55
CA THR A 272 -6.98 4.66 10.10
C THR A 272 -8.11 5.32 10.88
N LEU A 273 -7.80 6.46 11.50
CA LEU A 273 -8.73 7.30 12.26
C LEU A 273 -9.45 8.32 11.37
N ASN A 274 -8.77 8.83 10.34
CA ASN A 274 -9.33 9.78 9.38
C ASN A 274 -8.67 9.66 8.00
N TYR A 275 -9.47 9.58 6.94
CA TYR A 275 -8.97 9.35 5.58
C TYR A 275 -8.40 10.58 4.87
N PHE A 276 -8.56 11.79 5.41
CA PHE A 276 -8.05 13.03 4.80
C PHE A 276 -6.84 13.60 5.53
N ALA A 277 -6.72 13.36 6.83
CA ALA A 277 -5.68 13.91 7.67
C ALA A 277 -4.34 13.17 7.50
N PRO A 278 -3.24 13.85 7.13
CA PRO A 278 -1.90 13.31 7.30
C PRO A 278 -1.57 13.20 8.79
N ASP A 279 -1.02 12.06 9.18
CA ASP A 279 -0.68 11.73 10.55
C ASP A 279 0.21 12.80 11.22
N ARG A 280 -0.25 13.30 12.37
CA ARG A 280 0.42 14.41 13.07
C ARG A 280 1.71 13.97 13.75
N ARG A 281 1.83 12.71 14.19
CA ARG A 281 3.07 12.21 14.83
C ARG A 281 4.22 12.21 13.83
N TYR A 282 3.94 11.88 12.57
CA TYR A 282 4.93 11.89 11.48
C TYR A 282 5.29 13.30 10.96
N ALA A 283 4.68 14.38 11.46
CA ALA A 283 5.08 15.74 11.11
C ALA A 283 6.12 16.31 12.09
N TYR A 284 7.11 17.06 11.60
CA TYR A 284 7.93 17.93 12.44
C TYR A 284 7.15 19.19 12.84
N ASP A 285 6.57 19.90 11.87
CA ASP A 285 5.63 20.99 12.11
C ASP A 285 4.28 20.44 12.57
N LYS A 286 4.10 20.34 13.89
CA LYS A 286 2.83 19.91 14.51
C LYS A 286 1.85 21.07 14.73
N THR A 287 2.10 22.27 14.19
CA THR A 287 1.11 23.35 14.25
C THR A 287 -0.12 23.02 13.40
N PRO A 288 -1.25 23.71 13.58
CA PRO A 288 -2.42 23.57 12.72
C PRO A 288 -2.10 23.86 11.23
N GLY A 289 -2.40 22.91 10.35
CA GLY A 289 -2.01 22.90 8.94
C GLY A 289 -0.56 22.46 8.70
N GLY A 290 0.23 22.22 9.75
CA GLY A 290 1.63 21.83 9.70
C GLY A 290 1.87 20.48 9.03
N PRO A 291 1.23 19.38 9.49
CA PRO A 291 1.29 18.08 8.82
C PRO A 291 0.94 18.16 7.34
N THR A 292 -0.13 18.88 6.99
CA THR A 292 -0.55 19.07 5.60
C THR A 292 0.52 19.76 4.75
N ARG A 293 1.09 20.87 5.23
CA ARG A 293 2.15 21.60 4.52
C ARG A 293 3.41 20.75 4.39
N GLU A 294 3.82 20.10 5.46
CA GLU A 294 5.06 19.32 5.49
C GLU A 294 4.97 18.05 4.61
N PHE A 295 3.80 17.40 4.54
CA PHE A 295 3.56 16.32 3.59
C PHE A 295 3.72 16.80 2.15
N LYS A 296 3.17 17.97 1.80
CA LYS A 296 3.31 18.56 0.45
C LYS A 296 4.77 18.94 0.15
N GLU A 297 5.52 19.43 1.14
CA GLU A 297 6.97 19.63 1.01
C GLU A 297 7.72 18.32 0.72
N MET A 298 7.38 17.25 1.43
CA MET A 298 7.95 15.93 1.21
C MET A 298 7.66 15.42 -0.20
N VAL A 299 6.40 15.45 -0.63
CA VAL A 299 6.00 15.05 -1.99
C VAL A 299 6.74 15.87 -3.04
N LYS A 300 6.82 17.19 -2.85
CA LYS A 300 7.60 18.05 -3.74
C LYS A 300 9.07 17.61 -3.83
N ALA A 301 9.72 17.28 -2.73
CA ALA A 301 11.11 16.84 -2.74
C ALA A 301 11.30 15.55 -3.54
N PHE A 302 10.38 14.59 -3.44
CA PHE A 302 10.38 13.39 -4.27
C PHE A 302 10.14 13.69 -5.75
N HIS A 303 9.14 14.51 -6.06
CA HIS A 303 8.84 14.94 -7.43
C HIS A 303 10.00 15.68 -8.09
N ASP A 304 10.67 16.58 -7.38
CA ASP A 304 11.85 17.31 -7.86
C ASP A 304 13.01 16.36 -8.19
N ASN A 305 13.03 15.15 -7.61
CA ASN A 305 13.98 14.08 -7.90
C ASN A 305 13.41 13.01 -8.86
N GLY A 306 12.25 13.25 -9.48
CA GLY A 306 11.62 12.35 -10.44
C GLY A 306 11.04 11.07 -9.83
N ILE A 307 10.87 11.04 -8.50
CA ILE A 307 10.30 9.92 -7.75
C ILE A 307 8.81 10.16 -7.54
N LYS A 308 8.00 9.15 -7.86
CA LYS A 308 6.56 9.15 -7.55
C LYS A 308 6.34 8.88 -6.06
N VAL A 309 5.29 9.43 -5.48
CA VAL A 309 4.85 9.10 -4.12
C VAL A 309 3.55 8.31 -4.18
N LEU A 310 3.63 7.04 -3.75
CA LEU A 310 2.50 6.15 -3.54
C LEU A 310 2.19 6.08 -2.03
N VAL A 311 0.93 5.88 -1.69
CA VAL A 311 0.49 5.73 -0.30
C VAL A 311 -0.28 4.43 -0.14
N ASP A 312 0.08 3.64 0.87
CA ASP A 312 -0.72 2.52 1.34
C ASP A 312 -1.96 3.04 2.08
N VAL A 313 -3.14 2.60 1.64
CA VAL A 313 -4.44 3.09 2.10
C VAL A 313 -5.35 1.97 2.57
N VAL A 314 -6.03 2.21 3.70
CA VAL A 314 -6.79 1.19 4.44
C VAL A 314 -8.28 1.53 4.47
N TYR A 315 -8.98 1.27 3.37
CA TYR A 315 -10.42 1.52 3.26
C TYR A 315 -11.29 0.28 3.56
N ASN A 316 -10.68 -0.82 3.97
CA ASN A 316 -11.38 -2.07 4.25
C ASN A 316 -11.95 -2.11 5.69
N HIS A 317 -11.33 -1.40 6.65
CA HIS A 317 -11.81 -1.20 8.03
C HIS A 317 -11.49 0.22 8.54
N THR A 318 -11.75 0.48 9.82
CA THR A 318 -11.47 1.79 10.48
C THR A 318 -10.81 1.59 11.84
N GLY A 319 -10.12 2.61 12.34
CA GLY A 319 -9.57 2.63 13.70
C GLY A 319 -10.63 2.55 14.82
N GLU A 320 -11.93 2.74 14.53
CA GLU A 320 -12.99 2.53 15.52
C GLU A 320 -13.22 1.03 15.85
N GLY A 321 -12.59 0.11 15.11
CA GLY A 321 -12.61 -1.34 15.36
C GLY A 321 -14.00 -1.98 15.29
N GLY A 322 -14.17 -3.09 16.01
CA GLY A 322 -15.44 -3.81 16.18
C GLY A 322 -16.00 -3.73 17.60
N ALA A 323 -16.83 -4.72 17.95
CA ALA A 323 -17.25 -4.93 19.34
C ALA A 323 -16.03 -5.24 20.20
N TRP A 324 -16.03 -4.77 21.45
CA TRP A 324 -14.97 -5.14 22.40
C TRP A 324 -14.99 -6.62 22.80
N SER A 325 -16.15 -7.27 22.65
CA SER A 325 -16.35 -8.68 22.89
C SER A 325 -17.32 -9.26 21.87
N PRO A 326 -17.09 -10.48 21.36
CA PRO A 326 -18.02 -11.13 20.44
C PRO A 326 -19.39 -11.44 21.06
N THR A 327 -19.51 -11.42 22.40
CA THR A 327 -20.75 -11.68 23.12
C THR A 327 -21.47 -10.42 23.59
N ASP A 328 -20.88 -9.24 23.41
CA ASP A 328 -21.46 -7.96 23.81
C ASP A 328 -21.72 -7.08 22.59
N THR A 329 -23.00 -6.92 22.26
CA THR A 329 -23.44 -6.07 21.16
C THR A 329 -23.48 -4.59 21.53
N THR A 330 -23.25 -4.22 22.80
CA THR A 330 -23.47 -2.87 23.31
C THR A 330 -22.20 -2.04 23.39
N THR A 331 -21.03 -2.63 23.60
CA THR A 331 -19.76 -1.91 23.83
C THR A 331 -18.90 -1.84 22.57
N TYR A 332 -18.81 -0.63 22.01
CA TYR A 332 -18.03 -0.27 20.83
C TYR A 332 -17.32 1.07 21.08
N ASN A 333 -16.26 1.38 20.33
CA ASN A 333 -15.70 2.73 20.29
C ASN A 333 -16.55 3.63 19.38
N LEU A 334 -16.88 4.83 19.88
CA LEU A 334 -17.63 5.86 19.17
C LEU A 334 -16.90 7.20 19.30
N TYR A 335 -16.18 7.58 18.25
CA TYR A 335 -15.51 8.89 18.15
C TYR A 335 -15.50 9.45 16.72
N GLY A 336 -16.14 8.80 15.75
CA GLY A 336 -16.27 9.29 14.39
C GLY A 336 -17.52 8.77 13.68
N MET A 337 -17.31 7.93 12.67
CA MET A 337 -18.32 7.44 11.74
C MET A 337 -19.44 6.66 12.44
N ARG A 338 -19.10 5.86 13.46
CA ARG A 338 -20.07 5.03 14.19
C ARG A 338 -21.14 5.86 14.89
N GLY A 339 -20.70 6.95 15.53
CA GLY A 339 -21.59 7.87 16.22
C GLY A 339 -22.38 8.79 15.29
N LEU A 340 -21.92 8.97 14.04
CA LEU A 340 -22.60 9.78 13.02
C LEU A 340 -23.65 8.97 12.25
N ASP A 341 -23.32 7.78 11.76
CA ASP A 341 -24.23 6.92 11.01
C ASP A 341 -23.69 5.48 10.86
N ASN A 342 -23.70 4.70 11.95
CA ASN A 342 -23.17 3.32 11.94
C ASN A 342 -23.61 2.44 10.75
N PRO A 343 -24.92 2.29 10.42
CA PRO A 343 -25.33 1.42 9.32
C PRO A 343 -24.96 1.95 7.92
N THR A 344 -24.59 3.23 7.79
CA THR A 344 -24.05 3.77 6.54
C THR A 344 -22.59 3.39 6.36
N TYR A 345 -21.76 3.55 7.39
CA TYR A 345 -20.31 3.41 7.29
C TYR A 345 -19.78 2.00 7.57
N TYR A 346 -20.53 1.14 8.26
CA TYR A 346 -20.11 -0.22 8.59
C TYR A 346 -21.02 -1.26 7.94
N SER A 347 -20.43 -2.35 7.46
CA SER A 347 -21.19 -3.56 7.13
C SER A 347 -21.59 -4.23 8.43
N LEU A 348 -22.85 -4.68 8.52
CA LEU A 348 -23.44 -5.20 9.75
C LEU A 348 -23.92 -6.63 9.51
N THR A 349 -24.05 -7.41 10.57
CA THR A 349 -24.72 -8.73 10.52
C THR A 349 -26.17 -8.59 10.09
N SER A 350 -26.81 -9.69 9.68
CA SER A 350 -28.19 -9.68 9.16
C SER A 350 -29.23 -9.17 10.15
N ASP A 351 -28.94 -9.28 11.45
CA ASP A 351 -29.76 -8.75 12.55
C ASP A 351 -29.40 -7.30 12.93
N PHE A 352 -28.41 -6.69 12.26
CA PHE A 352 -27.90 -5.34 12.48
C PHE A 352 -27.28 -5.10 13.87
N GLN A 353 -27.07 -6.15 14.67
CA GLN A 353 -26.58 -6.01 16.04
C GLN A 353 -25.06 -6.02 16.14
N ASN A 354 -24.35 -6.61 15.17
CA ASN A 354 -22.89 -6.69 15.14
C ASN A 354 -22.32 -6.20 13.81
N SER A 355 -21.01 -5.98 13.77
CA SER A 355 -20.29 -5.73 12.51
C SER A 355 -20.05 -7.03 11.75
N TRP A 356 -20.14 -6.99 10.43
CA TRP A 356 -19.67 -8.08 9.57
C TRP A 356 -18.19 -7.87 9.27
N ASP A 357 -17.35 -8.90 9.31
CA ASP A 357 -15.90 -8.75 9.20
C ASP A 357 -15.24 -9.77 8.26
N ASN A 358 -14.37 -9.24 7.38
CA ASN A 358 -13.46 -9.95 6.48
C ASN A 358 -12.04 -9.36 6.54
N THR A 359 -11.76 -8.53 7.55
CA THR A 359 -10.48 -7.85 7.77
C THR A 359 -9.72 -8.43 8.96
N GLY A 360 -10.43 -9.05 9.92
CA GLY A 360 -9.84 -9.54 11.16
C GLY A 360 -9.68 -8.46 12.24
N VAL A 361 -10.02 -7.20 11.93
CA VAL A 361 -9.87 -6.03 12.82
C VAL A 361 -11.19 -5.71 13.57
N GLY A 362 -12.27 -6.43 13.24
CA GLY A 362 -13.54 -6.38 13.97
C GLY A 362 -14.73 -5.82 13.18
N GLY A 363 -14.54 -5.34 11.95
CA GLY A 363 -15.65 -4.93 11.09
C GLY A 363 -15.24 -4.30 9.77
N ASN A 364 -15.89 -4.71 8.69
CA ASN A 364 -15.74 -4.11 7.37
C ASN A 364 -16.30 -2.69 7.37
N TYR A 365 -15.53 -1.77 6.79
CA TYR A 365 -16.09 -0.55 6.23
C TYR A 365 -17.11 -0.90 5.13
N ASN A 366 -18.20 -0.14 5.04
CA ASN A 366 -19.28 -0.43 4.09
C ASN A 366 -18.95 0.05 2.68
N THR A 367 -18.02 -0.63 2.02
CA THR A 367 -17.54 -0.32 0.66
C THR A 367 -18.63 -0.42 -0.42
N ARG A 368 -19.82 -0.95 -0.10
CA ARG A 368 -20.96 -0.99 -1.02
C ARG A 368 -21.89 0.23 -0.88
N ASN A 369 -22.04 0.78 0.31
CA ASN A 369 -22.91 1.93 0.54
C ASN A 369 -22.40 3.17 -0.23
N THR A 370 -23.27 3.87 -0.98
CA THR A 370 -22.86 4.99 -1.82
C THR A 370 -22.18 6.13 -1.06
N VAL A 371 -22.64 6.47 0.15
CA VAL A 371 -22.06 7.57 0.93
C VAL A 371 -20.70 7.19 1.49
N ALA A 372 -20.56 5.94 1.95
CA ALA A 372 -19.29 5.40 2.36
C ALA A 372 -18.31 5.32 1.18
N GLN A 373 -18.75 4.85 0.01
CA GLN A 373 -17.96 4.90 -1.22
C GLN A 373 -17.53 6.32 -1.59
N ASN A 374 -18.41 7.33 -1.44
CA ASN A 374 -18.07 8.72 -1.71
C ASN A 374 -16.88 9.18 -0.86
N LEU A 375 -16.86 8.81 0.43
CA LEU A 375 -15.73 9.13 1.31
C LEU A 375 -14.40 8.55 0.79
N ILE A 376 -14.40 7.31 0.28
CA ILE A 376 -13.22 6.68 -0.33
C ILE A 376 -12.75 7.50 -1.54
N VAL A 377 -13.64 7.77 -2.49
CA VAL A 377 -13.25 8.48 -3.74
C VAL A 377 -12.86 9.93 -3.48
N ASP A 378 -13.57 10.62 -2.58
CA ASP A 378 -13.30 12.01 -2.24
C ASP A 378 -11.97 12.17 -1.50
N SER A 379 -11.63 11.23 -0.61
CA SER A 379 -10.32 11.21 0.05
C SER A 379 -9.20 10.89 -0.93
N LEU A 380 -9.33 9.84 -1.75
CA LEU A 380 -8.35 9.55 -2.81
C LEU A 380 -8.13 10.78 -3.72
N ALA A 381 -9.20 11.43 -4.18
CA ALA A 381 -9.07 12.65 -4.99
C ALA A 381 -8.37 13.79 -4.23
N TYR A 382 -8.63 13.98 -2.94
CA TYR A 382 -7.92 14.95 -2.11
C TYR A 382 -6.41 14.67 -2.04
N TRP A 383 -6.02 13.42 -1.75
CA TRP A 383 -4.61 13.03 -1.70
C TRP A 383 -3.93 13.22 -3.07
N ARG A 384 -4.61 12.89 -4.17
CA ARG A 384 -4.11 13.08 -5.53
C ARG A 384 -3.94 14.56 -5.86
N ASP A 385 -4.98 15.36 -5.66
CA ASP A 385 -5.08 16.70 -6.23
C ASP A 385 -4.52 17.80 -5.32
N LYS A 386 -4.60 17.61 -4.00
CA LYS A 386 -4.17 18.61 -3.01
C LYS A 386 -2.83 18.27 -2.37
N LEU A 387 -2.59 16.99 -2.13
CA LEU A 387 -1.35 16.52 -1.48
C LEU A 387 -0.30 16.01 -2.47
N GLY A 388 -0.71 15.69 -3.70
CA GLY A 388 0.19 15.37 -4.80
C GLY A 388 0.54 13.89 -4.94
N VAL A 389 -0.16 12.98 -4.26
CA VAL A 389 0.04 11.53 -4.38
C VAL A 389 -0.17 11.05 -5.82
N ASP A 390 0.71 10.18 -6.31
CA ASP A 390 0.70 9.67 -7.70
C ASP A 390 -0.07 8.36 -7.88
N GLY A 391 -0.28 7.63 -6.78
CA GLY A 391 -0.93 6.34 -6.77
C GLY A 391 -1.09 5.77 -5.37
N TYR A 392 -1.71 4.60 -5.29
CA TYR A 392 -2.12 3.98 -4.03
C TYR A 392 -1.91 2.48 -4.08
N ARG A 393 -1.45 1.92 -2.96
CA ARG A 393 -1.58 0.49 -2.67
C ARG A 393 -2.73 0.31 -1.69
N PHE A 394 -3.68 -0.55 -2.03
CA PHE A 394 -4.88 -0.76 -1.22
C PHE A 394 -4.72 -2.03 -0.39
N ASP A 395 -4.73 -1.85 0.93
CA ASP A 395 -4.74 -2.92 1.91
C ASP A 395 -6.04 -3.74 1.85
N LEU A 396 -5.91 -5.06 1.95
CA LEU A 396 -6.98 -6.06 1.87
C LEU A 396 -8.05 -5.70 0.82
N ALA A 397 -7.59 -5.39 -0.39
CA ALA A 397 -8.37 -4.69 -1.42
C ALA A 397 -9.62 -5.46 -1.86
N SER A 398 -9.68 -6.77 -1.62
CA SER A 398 -10.84 -7.59 -1.95
C SER A 398 -12.11 -7.13 -1.23
N VAL A 399 -12.00 -6.49 -0.05
CA VAL A 399 -13.15 -5.91 0.65
C VAL A 399 -13.82 -4.79 -0.16
N LEU A 400 -13.08 -4.08 -1.00
CA LEU A 400 -13.62 -3.03 -1.88
C LEU A 400 -14.40 -3.62 -3.07
N GLY A 401 -14.17 -4.89 -3.40
CA GLY A 401 -14.92 -5.62 -4.42
C GLY A 401 -16.21 -6.27 -3.91
N ASN A 402 -16.56 -6.06 -2.64
CA ASN A 402 -17.74 -6.65 -2.02
C ASN A 402 -19.04 -6.07 -2.60
N THR A 403 -19.98 -6.93 -2.95
CA THR A 403 -21.31 -6.54 -3.45
C THR A 403 -22.37 -6.48 -2.36
N CYS A 404 -22.06 -6.96 -1.16
CA CYS A 404 -22.94 -6.95 0.00
C CYS A 404 -22.83 -5.64 0.80
N GLN A 405 -23.97 -5.03 1.14
CA GLN A 405 -24.01 -3.91 2.08
C GLN A 405 -24.05 -4.37 3.54
N HIS A 406 -24.78 -5.45 3.84
CA HIS A 406 -24.92 -6.06 5.16
C HIS A 406 -25.15 -7.58 5.04
N GLY A 407 -24.85 -8.32 6.09
CA GLY A 407 -25.21 -9.73 6.30
C GLY A 407 -24.43 -10.74 5.47
N CYS A 408 -23.52 -10.30 4.60
CA CYS A 408 -22.73 -11.18 3.76
C CYS A 408 -21.43 -10.52 3.27
N TYR A 409 -20.59 -11.36 2.66
CA TYR A 409 -19.47 -10.97 1.82
C TYR A 409 -19.54 -11.74 0.51
N ASN A 410 -19.40 -11.02 -0.61
CA ASN A 410 -19.25 -11.60 -1.92
C ASN A 410 -18.43 -10.67 -2.81
N PHE A 411 -17.21 -11.06 -3.14
CA PHE A 411 -16.42 -10.37 -4.15
C PHE A 411 -16.99 -10.64 -5.55
N ASP A 412 -17.16 -9.59 -6.34
CA ASP A 412 -17.47 -9.69 -7.77
C ASP A 412 -16.77 -8.57 -8.54
N LYS A 413 -15.77 -8.91 -9.36
CA LYS A 413 -15.03 -7.93 -10.17
C LYS A 413 -15.88 -7.24 -11.24
N MET A 414 -17.01 -7.84 -11.64
CA MET A 414 -17.87 -7.35 -12.72
C MET A 414 -19.02 -6.47 -12.22
N ASP A 415 -19.29 -6.43 -10.91
CA ASP A 415 -20.32 -5.55 -10.36
C ASP A 415 -19.84 -4.09 -10.43
N ALA A 416 -20.38 -3.36 -11.40
CA ALA A 416 -20.05 -1.96 -11.62
C ALA A 416 -20.32 -1.09 -10.39
N GLY A 417 -21.22 -1.47 -9.49
CA GLY A 417 -21.56 -0.72 -8.28
C GLY A 417 -20.58 -0.87 -7.12
N ASN A 418 -19.56 -1.72 -7.22
CA ASN A 418 -18.56 -1.91 -6.15
C ASN A 418 -17.52 -0.76 -6.16
N ALA A 419 -16.76 -0.63 -5.06
CA ALA A 419 -15.80 0.47 -4.92
C ALA A 419 -14.63 0.35 -5.91
N LEU A 420 -14.19 -0.86 -6.27
CA LEU A 420 -13.08 -1.07 -7.22
C LEU A 420 -13.38 -0.47 -8.61
N ASN A 421 -14.56 -0.77 -9.15
CA ASN A 421 -14.99 -0.27 -10.46
C ASN A 421 -15.25 1.24 -10.42
N ARG A 422 -15.79 1.74 -9.31
CA ARG A 422 -15.98 3.18 -9.12
C ARG A 422 -14.64 3.93 -9.07
N ILE A 423 -13.64 3.42 -8.34
CA ILE A 423 -12.31 4.03 -8.25
C ILE A 423 -11.68 4.13 -9.65
N VAL A 424 -11.71 3.06 -10.46
CA VAL A 424 -11.16 3.09 -11.83
C VAL A 424 -11.86 4.13 -12.70
N ALA A 425 -13.17 4.29 -12.57
CA ALA A 425 -13.94 5.26 -13.34
C ALA A 425 -13.60 6.72 -12.98
N GLU A 426 -13.41 7.02 -11.69
CA GLU A 426 -13.21 8.38 -11.16
C GLU A 426 -11.73 8.80 -11.06
N LEU A 427 -10.85 7.82 -10.93
CA LEU A 427 -9.40 7.96 -10.80
C LEU A 427 -8.72 7.08 -11.87
N PRO A 428 -8.80 7.46 -13.16
CA PRO A 428 -8.37 6.59 -14.24
C PRO A 428 -6.90 6.18 -14.12
N PRO A 429 -6.60 4.89 -14.36
CA PRO A 429 -5.26 4.35 -14.20
C PRO A 429 -4.30 4.92 -15.24
N ARG A 430 -3.01 5.00 -14.87
CA ARG A 430 -1.98 5.53 -15.76
C ARG A 430 -1.79 4.63 -17.00
N PRO A 431 -1.72 5.21 -18.22
CA PRO A 431 -1.47 4.44 -19.42
C PRO A 431 -0.07 3.80 -19.46
N ALA A 432 0.08 2.72 -20.23
CA ALA A 432 1.35 2.02 -20.44
C ALA A 432 2.45 2.89 -21.10
N ALA A 433 2.06 3.96 -21.80
CA ALA A 433 2.99 4.94 -22.39
C ALA A 433 3.39 6.06 -21.40
N GLY A 434 2.82 6.08 -20.19
CA GLY A 434 2.92 7.19 -19.26
C GLY A 434 1.88 8.28 -19.55
N GLY A 435 2.02 9.42 -18.87
CA GLY A 435 1.11 10.55 -18.92
C GLY A 435 0.35 10.75 -17.61
N SER A 436 -0.80 11.43 -17.68
CA SER A 436 -1.71 11.64 -16.55
C SER A 436 -2.40 10.34 -16.16
N GLY A 437 -2.67 10.18 -14.87
CA GLY A 437 -3.37 9.03 -14.32
C GLY A 437 -2.89 8.72 -12.91
N VAL A 438 -3.46 7.67 -12.33
CA VAL A 438 -3.14 7.17 -10.99
C VAL A 438 -2.57 5.76 -11.11
N ASP A 439 -1.55 5.44 -10.34
CA ASP A 439 -1.06 4.06 -10.24
C ASP A 439 -1.88 3.34 -9.15
N LEU A 440 -2.74 2.39 -9.54
CA LEU A 440 -3.63 1.66 -8.62
C LEU A 440 -3.09 0.24 -8.39
N ILE A 441 -2.69 -0.06 -7.16
CA ILE A 441 -2.11 -1.34 -6.74
C ILE A 441 -3.02 -1.95 -5.67
N ALA A 442 -3.38 -3.22 -5.81
CA ALA A 442 -4.18 -3.96 -4.84
C ALA A 442 -3.32 -4.99 -4.09
N GLU A 443 -3.61 -5.17 -2.81
CA GLU A 443 -3.42 -6.45 -2.13
C GLU A 443 -4.62 -7.36 -2.44
N PRO A 444 -4.48 -8.36 -3.33
CA PRO A 444 -5.63 -9.03 -3.91
C PRO A 444 -6.19 -10.17 -3.04
N TRP A 445 -6.28 -9.96 -1.73
CA TRP A 445 -6.90 -10.88 -0.79
C TRP A 445 -7.56 -10.14 0.38
N ALA A 446 -8.35 -10.88 1.16
CA ALA A 446 -8.81 -10.50 2.50
C ALA A 446 -9.00 -11.80 3.31
N ILE A 447 -9.82 -11.78 4.37
CA ILE A 447 -10.07 -12.95 5.22
C ILE A 447 -11.49 -13.50 5.02
N GLY A 448 -11.58 -14.79 4.69
CA GLY A 448 -12.85 -15.53 4.59
C GLY A 448 -13.63 -15.31 3.28
N GLY A 449 -14.69 -16.10 3.08
CA GLY A 449 -15.49 -16.07 1.85
C GLY A 449 -14.68 -16.37 0.59
N ASN A 450 -15.01 -15.70 -0.53
CA ASN A 450 -14.25 -15.75 -1.79
C ASN A 450 -13.23 -14.61 -1.89
N SER A 451 -12.57 -14.20 -0.80
CA SER A 451 -11.73 -13.00 -0.79
C SER A 451 -10.35 -13.15 -1.43
N TYR A 452 -9.80 -14.36 -1.56
CA TYR A 452 -8.54 -14.58 -2.28
C TYR A 452 -8.76 -14.41 -3.79
N GLN A 453 -8.20 -13.33 -4.36
CA GLN A 453 -8.53 -12.80 -5.68
C GLN A 453 -7.26 -12.40 -6.45
N VAL A 454 -6.15 -13.10 -6.27
CA VAL A 454 -4.95 -12.92 -7.12
C VAL A 454 -5.31 -13.23 -8.58
N GLY A 455 -5.11 -12.27 -9.48
CA GLY A 455 -5.60 -12.30 -10.86
C GLY A 455 -7.10 -11.98 -10.99
N GLY A 456 -7.79 -11.68 -9.89
CA GLY A 456 -9.23 -11.50 -9.81
C GLY A 456 -9.72 -10.06 -9.88
N PHE A 457 -8.84 -9.04 -9.93
CA PHE A 457 -9.27 -7.64 -9.98
C PHE A 457 -9.64 -7.18 -11.39
N PRO A 458 -10.51 -6.15 -11.53
CA PRO A 458 -10.85 -5.60 -12.83
C PRO A 458 -9.65 -4.93 -13.51
N SER A 459 -9.72 -4.78 -14.84
CA SER A 459 -8.70 -4.07 -15.61
C SER A 459 -8.50 -2.63 -15.09
N GLY A 460 -7.25 -2.18 -15.06
CA GLY A 460 -6.85 -0.92 -14.44
C GLY A 460 -6.14 -1.07 -13.09
N TRP A 461 -6.24 -2.24 -12.45
CA TRP A 461 -5.54 -2.58 -11.22
C TRP A 461 -4.30 -3.41 -11.47
N ALA A 462 -3.15 -2.94 -10.95
CA ALA A 462 -2.02 -3.81 -10.68
C ALA A 462 -2.23 -4.52 -9.34
N GLU A 463 -1.57 -5.65 -9.14
CA GLU A 463 -1.75 -6.47 -7.94
C GLU A 463 -0.41 -6.93 -7.38
N TRP A 464 -0.29 -6.95 -6.06
CA TRP A 464 0.75 -7.69 -5.37
C TRP A 464 0.68 -9.18 -5.73
N ASN A 465 1.68 -9.68 -6.46
CA ASN A 465 1.70 -11.05 -6.92
C ASN A 465 2.30 -12.00 -5.88
N GLY A 466 1.47 -12.46 -4.94
CA GLY A 466 1.85 -13.48 -3.95
C GLY A 466 2.34 -14.79 -4.58
N GLY A 467 1.84 -15.14 -5.78
CA GLY A 467 2.31 -16.30 -6.54
C GLY A 467 3.77 -16.15 -7.03
N TYR A 468 4.17 -14.95 -7.46
CA TYR A 468 5.57 -14.64 -7.79
C TYR A 468 6.45 -14.81 -6.56
N ARG A 469 6.07 -14.17 -5.44
CA ARG A 469 6.77 -14.26 -4.17
C ARG A 469 6.99 -15.71 -3.75
N ASP A 470 5.94 -16.51 -3.72
CA ASP A 470 5.98 -17.86 -3.17
C ASP A 470 6.74 -18.84 -4.07
N VAL A 471 6.56 -18.78 -5.39
CA VAL A 471 7.29 -19.64 -6.33
C VAL A 471 8.80 -19.35 -6.26
N VAL A 472 9.21 -18.07 -6.25
CA VAL A 472 10.63 -17.73 -6.17
C VAL A 472 11.24 -18.14 -4.83
N ARG A 473 10.54 -17.88 -3.72
CA ARG A 473 10.97 -18.32 -2.38
C ARG A 473 11.11 -19.84 -2.32
N GLN A 474 10.10 -20.59 -2.79
CA GLN A 474 10.09 -22.05 -2.74
C GLN A 474 11.17 -22.67 -3.63
N ALA A 475 11.37 -22.16 -4.85
CA ALA A 475 12.44 -22.61 -5.73
C ALA A 475 13.84 -22.46 -5.08
N GLN A 476 14.07 -21.37 -4.35
CA GLN A 476 15.33 -21.14 -3.65
C GLN A 476 15.46 -21.94 -2.34
N ASN A 477 14.40 -22.05 -1.55
CA ASN A 477 14.50 -22.45 -0.14
C ASN A 477 13.90 -23.84 0.16
N LYS A 478 13.04 -24.37 -0.71
CA LYS A 478 12.25 -25.60 -0.47
C LYS A 478 12.57 -26.73 -1.45
N LEU A 479 13.76 -26.72 -2.05
CA LEU A 479 14.25 -27.82 -2.89
C LEU A 479 14.16 -29.15 -2.13
N GLY A 480 13.51 -30.14 -2.74
CA GLY A 480 13.28 -31.46 -2.13
C GLY A 480 12.18 -31.50 -1.06
N SER A 481 11.58 -30.36 -0.69
CA SER A 481 10.44 -30.27 0.24
C SER A 481 9.13 -29.92 -0.46
N VAL A 482 9.19 -29.09 -1.51
CA VAL A 482 8.05 -28.69 -2.33
C VAL A 482 8.40 -28.90 -3.79
N ALA A 483 7.48 -29.47 -4.56
CA ALA A 483 7.63 -29.62 -6.01
C ALA A 483 7.35 -28.29 -6.70
N ILE A 484 8.40 -27.67 -7.25
CA ILE A 484 8.31 -26.47 -8.09
C ILE A 484 8.85 -26.80 -9.47
N THR A 485 8.02 -26.60 -10.49
CA THR A 485 8.42 -26.89 -11.86
C THR A 485 9.08 -25.68 -12.51
N THR A 486 9.93 -25.92 -13.52
CA THR A 486 10.51 -24.83 -14.31
C THR A 486 9.45 -24.05 -15.10
N GLY A 487 8.30 -24.67 -15.43
CA GLY A 487 7.15 -23.99 -16.02
C GLY A 487 6.54 -22.95 -15.08
N GLN A 488 6.39 -23.25 -13.79
CA GLN A 488 5.91 -22.28 -12.81
C GLN A 488 6.85 -21.09 -12.69
N MET A 489 8.16 -21.33 -12.63
CA MET A 489 9.19 -20.27 -12.63
C MET A 489 9.14 -19.43 -13.92
N ALA A 490 9.08 -20.08 -15.09
CA ALA A 490 9.00 -19.41 -16.38
C ALA A 490 7.80 -18.46 -16.47
N THR A 491 6.64 -18.92 -16.02
CA THR A 491 5.43 -18.10 -15.96
C THR A 491 5.62 -16.86 -15.08
N ARG A 492 6.24 -17.00 -13.90
CA ARG A 492 6.53 -15.86 -13.01
C ARG A 492 7.47 -14.85 -13.65
N PHE A 493 8.57 -15.32 -14.25
CA PHE A 493 9.58 -14.45 -14.86
C PHE A 493 9.09 -13.74 -16.12
N ALA A 494 8.15 -14.32 -16.85
CA ALA A 494 7.52 -13.73 -18.04
C ALA A 494 6.31 -12.81 -17.74
N GLY A 495 6.07 -12.46 -16.47
CA GLY A 495 5.04 -11.51 -16.08
C GLY A 495 3.68 -12.13 -15.72
N SER A 496 3.63 -13.43 -15.43
CA SER A 496 2.45 -14.14 -14.91
C SER A 496 1.19 -14.02 -15.77
N SER A 497 1.30 -14.39 -17.06
CA SER A 497 0.17 -14.35 -18.00
C SER A 497 -0.99 -15.26 -17.63
N ASP A 498 -0.77 -16.26 -16.80
CA ASP A 498 -1.81 -17.12 -16.24
C ASP A 498 -2.74 -16.37 -15.26
N LEU A 499 -2.26 -15.27 -14.67
CA LEU A 499 -3.04 -14.40 -13.77
C LEU A 499 -3.62 -13.18 -14.48
N TYR A 500 -2.91 -12.63 -15.46
CA TYR A 500 -3.20 -11.29 -16.01
C TYR A 500 -3.38 -11.26 -17.53
N GLY A 501 -3.27 -12.40 -18.22
CA GLY A 501 -3.30 -12.50 -19.67
C GLY A 501 -4.68 -12.65 -20.30
N ASP A 502 -5.70 -12.98 -19.50
CA ASP A 502 -7.04 -13.36 -19.98
C ASP A 502 -8.09 -12.23 -19.98
N ASP A 503 -7.83 -11.11 -19.27
CA ASP A 503 -8.78 -10.01 -19.10
C ASP A 503 -8.26 -8.64 -19.58
N GLY A 504 -7.26 -8.65 -20.47
CA GLY A 504 -6.72 -7.46 -21.12
C GLY A 504 -5.65 -6.72 -20.33
N ARG A 505 -5.35 -7.16 -19.09
CA ARG A 505 -4.17 -6.75 -18.37
C ARG A 505 -2.89 -7.23 -19.06
N LYS A 506 -1.76 -6.78 -18.53
CA LYS A 506 -0.42 -6.77 -19.15
C LYS A 506 0.62 -7.16 -18.10
N PRO A 507 1.85 -7.54 -18.48
CA PRO A 507 2.87 -7.98 -17.52
C PRO A 507 3.05 -7.02 -16.34
N TRP A 508 3.04 -5.72 -16.61
CA TRP A 508 3.25 -4.66 -15.61
C TRP A 508 2.09 -4.48 -14.60
N HIS A 509 0.98 -5.22 -14.73
CA HIS A 509 -0.03 -5.32 -13.67
C HIS A 509 0.40 -6.30 -12.57
N SER A 510 1.46 -7.09 -12.79
CA SER A 510 2.10 -7.91 -11.76
C SER A 510 3.10 -7.06 -10.99
N ILE A 511 2.79 -6.72 -9.73
CA ILE A 511 3.79 -6.19 -8.80
C ILE A 511 4.57 -7.39 -8.24
N ASN A 512 5.81 -7.54 -8.71
CA ASN A 512 6.70 -8.62 -8.33
C ASN A 512 7.50 -8.23 -7.10
N PHE A 513 7.35 -8.97 -6.02
CA PHE A 513 8.07 -8.74 -4.77
C PHE A 513 8.54 -10.05 -4.18
N ILE A 514 9.69 -10.02 -3.48
CA ILE A 514 10.20 -11.15 -2.71
C ILE A 514 9.82 -11.00 -1.24
N THR A 515 9.71 -9.77 -0.75
CA THR A 515 9.44 -9.36 0.63
C THR A 515 8.57 -8.12 0.62
N ALA A 516 7.79 -7.94 1.68
CA ALA A 516 6.97 -6.78 1.98
C ALA A 516 7.14 -6.47 3.48
N HIS A 517 6.48 -5.45 4.00
CA HIS A 517 6.42 -5.22 5.45
C HIS A 517 5.82 -6.43 6.19
N ASP A 518 4.88 -7.15 5.58
CA ASP A 518 4.36 -8.43 6.04
C ASP A 518 5.36 -9.57 5.85
N GLY A 519 5.74 -10.20 6.96
CA GLY A 519 6.67 -11.32 6.98
C GLY A 519 8.13 -10.89 7.21
N PHE A 520 9.05 -11.71 6.71
CA PHE A 520 10.48 -11.44 6.85
C PHE A 520 10.98 -10.33 5.91
N THR A 521 12.01 -9.63 6.36
CA THR A 521 12.94 -8.87 5.50
C THR A 521 13.68 -9.79 4.53
N LEU A 522 14.31 -9.25 3.48
CA LEU A 522 15.05 -10.05 2.51
C LEU A 522 16.19 -10.82 3.18
N LYS A 523 16.89 -10.20 4.13
CA LYS A 523 17.95 -10.89 4.88
C LYS A 523 17.37 -12.04 5.71
N ASP A 524 16.31 -11.78 6.46
CA ASP A 524 15.73 -12.77 7.38
C ASP A 524 15.12 -13.96 6.62
N LEU A 525 14.50 -13.72 5.46
CA LEU A 525 13.98 -14.77 4.59
C LEU A 525 15.04 -15.83 4.24
N TYR A 526 16.29 -15.42 4.07
CA TYR A 526 17.41 -16.32 3.78
C TYR A 526 18.31 -16.59 5.00
N SER A 527 17.89 -16.21 6.21
CA SER A 527 18.67 -16.39 7.44
C SER A 527 17.90 -17.08 8.56
N CYS A 528 16.60 -17.27 8.39
CA CYS A 528 15.70 -17.77 9.42
C CYS A 528 14.93 -18.98 8.91
N ASN A 529 14.87 -20.05 9.70
CA ASN A 529 14.04 -21.23 9.39
C ASN A 529 12.61 -21.10 9.94
N SER A 530 12.40 -20.25 10.95
CA SER A 530 11.13 -20.02 11.61
C SER A 530 11.06 -18.58 12.12
N LYS A 531 9.84 -18.06 12.30
CA LYS A 531 9.63 -16.75 12.94
C LYS A 531 10.05 -16.80 14.41
N ASN A 532 10.47 -15.65 14.93
CA ASN A 532 10.87 -15.43 16.31
C ASN A 532 10.29 -14.10 16.78
N ASN A 533 8.97 -14.03 16.93
CA ASN A 533 8.30 -12.79 17.30
C ASN A 533 8.22 -12.62 18.83
N GLY A 534 8.57 -13.66 19.60
CA GLY A 534 8.60 -13.67 21.07
C GLY A 534 9.89 -13.10 21.68
N GLN A 535 10.69 -12.36 20.92
CA GLN A 535 11.92 -11.73 21.39
C GLN A 535 11.63 -10.61 22.40
N ALA A 536 12.61 -10.30 23.24
CA ALA A 536 12.56 -9.12 24.08
C ALA A 536 12.76 -7.83 23.25
N TRP A 537 12.44 -6.68 23.86
CA TRP A 537 12.78 -5.37 23.33
C TRP A 537 14.27 -5.28 23.00
N PRO A 538 14.68 -4.71 21.85
CA PRO A 538 13.87 -3.97 20.87
C PRO A 538 13.36 -4.79 19.67
N TYR A 539 13.40 -6.13 19.70
CA TYR A 539 13.04 -7.00 18.56
C TYR A 539 11.66 -7.67 18.68
N GLY A 540 10.96 -7.46 19.79
CA GLY A 540 9.64 -7.99 20.10
C GLY A 540 9.13 -7.48 21.45
N VAL A 541 8.00 -7.97 21.97
CA VAL A 541 7.18 -9.04 21.39
C VAL A 541 6.20 -8.52 20.34
N SER A 542 5.99 -9.32 19.29
CA SER A 542 4.93 -9.11 18.30
C SER A 542 4.10 -10.39 18.19
N ASP A 543 2.78 -10.29 18.25
CA ASP A 543 1.91 -11.44 18.06
C ASP A 543 1.67 -11.72 16.56
N GLY A 544 1.11 -12.89 16.23
CA GLY A 544 0.69 -13.20 14.86
C GLY A 544 1.82 -13.40 13.83
N GLY A 545 1.55 -12.98 12.58
CA GLY A 545 2.39 -13.20 11.40
C GLY A 545 2.19 -14.57 10.72
N GLU A 546 2.65 -14.68 9.48
CA GLU A 546 2.60 -15.92 8.68
C GLU A 546 3.46 -17.03 9.31
N ASP A 547 2.96 -18.26 9.34
CA ASP A 547 3.73 -19.42 9.81
C ASP A 547 4.55 -20.03 8.66
N ASN A 548 4.02 -20.01 7.44
CA ASN A 548 4.66 -20.56 6.25
C ASN A 548 5.43 -19.50 5.44
N ASN A 549 6.58 -19.07 5.95
CA ASN A 549 7.37 -17.99 5.37
C ASN A 549 8.12 -18.38 4.07
N ASN A 550 8.13 -19.67 3.70
CA ASN A 550 8.97 -20.22 2.64
C ASN A 550 10.47 -19.86 2.77
N SER A 551 10.96 -19.72 4.02
CA SER A 551 12.32 -19.30 4.35
C SER A 551 13.28 -20.48 4.55
N TRP A 552 14.59 -20.19 4.50
CA TRP A 552 15.68 -21.11 4.85
C TRP A 552 16.95 -20.33 5.18
N ASP A 553 17.66 -20.71 6.24
CA ASP A 553 18.89 -20.04 6.70
C ASP A 553 20.16 -20.31 5.86
N GLN A 554 20.01 -21.06 4.76
CA GLN A 554 21.11 -21.50 3.89
C GLN A 554 22.19 -22.30 4.63
N GLY A 555 21.80 -23.05 5.67
CA GLY A 555 22.72 -23.79 6.54
C GLY A 555 23.54 -22.91 7.49
N GLY A 556 23.13 -21.64 7.68
CA GLY A 556 23.83 -20.68 8.53
C GLY A 556 25.09 -20.07 7.91
N ILE A 557 25.35 -20.28 6.62
CA ILE A 557 26.56 -19.80 5.94
C ILE A 557 26.32 -18.40 5.37
N ALA A 558 26.92 -17.37 6.00
CA ALA A 558 26.68 -15.96 5.66
C ALA A 558 26.85 -15.62 4.16
N ALA A 559 27.88 -16.15 3.49
CA ALA A 559 28.10 -15.93 2.06
C ALA A 559 26.97 -16.52 1.19
N ASP A 560 26.43 -17.68 1.58
CA ASP A 560 25.31 -18.31 0.87
C ASP A 560 23.98 -17.58 1.14
N GLN A 561 23.78 -17.04 2.35
CA GLN A 561 22.64 -16.16 2.63
C GLN A 561 22.65 -14.93 1.73
N ARG A 562 23.82 -14.29 1.56
CA ARG A 562 23.95 -13.14 0.64
C ARG A 562 23.79 -13.54 -0.83
N LYS A 563 24.28 -14.71 -1.25
CA LYS A 563 24.00 -15.27 -2.59
C LYS A 563 22.51 -15.46 -2.81
N ALA A 564 21.79 -16.03 -1.84
CA ALA A 564 20.35 -16.24 -1.92
C ALA A 564 19.58 -14.90 -2.00
N ALA A 565 19.98 -13.90 -1.22
CA ALA A 565 19.45 -12.55 -1.32
C ALA A 565 19.74 -11.90 -2.69
N ARG A 566 20.95 -12.05 -3.23
CA ARG A 566 21.30 -11.59 -4.58
C ARG A 566 20.45 -12.24 -5.66
N ASN A 567 20.16 -13.53 -5.55
CA ASN A 567 19.25 -14.22 -6.46
C ASN A 567 17.84 -13.63 -6.41
N GLY A 568 17.29 -13.39 -5.22
CA GLY A 568 15.97 -12.78 -5.06
C GLY A 568 15.88 -11.42 -5.76
N VAL A 569 16.85 -10.54 -5.50
CA VAL A 569 16.95 -9.22 -6.16
C VAL A 569 17.15 -9.36 -7.67
N ALA A 570 18.04 -10.26 -8.12
CA ALA A 570 18.31 -10.44 -9.54
C ALA A 570 17.07 -10.92 -10.30
N LEU A 571 16.40 -11.97 -9.83
CA LEU A 571 15.20 -12.50 -10.45
C LEU A 571 14.09 -11.45 -10.49
N MET A 572 13.90 -10.69 -9.40
CA MET A 572 12.91 -9.61 -9.34
C MET A 572 13.20 -8.49 -10.35
N MET A 573 14.46 -8.07 -10.48
CA MET A 573 14.83 -7.01 -11.42
C MET A 573 14.84 -7.47 -12.89
N LEU A 574 15.07 -8.76 -13.15
CA LEU A 574 15.13 -9.36 -14.49
C LEU A 574 13.79 -9.93 -14.99
N SER A 575 12.77 -10.02 -14.13
CA SER A 575 11.44 -10.48 -14.52
C SER A 575 10.62 -9.36 -15.16
N ALA A 576 9.76 -9.72 -16.12
CA ALA A 576 8.70 -8.82 -16.58
C ALA A 576 7.65 -8.64 -15.46
N GLY A 577 7.05 -7.45 -15.40
CA GLY A 577 6.28 -6.98 -14.25
C GLY A 577 6.92 -5.76 -13.63
N VAL A 578 6.45 -5.32 -12.47
CA VAL A 578 6.96 -4.13 -11.76
C VAL A 578 7.61 -4.57 -10.45
N PRO A 579 8.92 -4.40 -10.24
CA PRO A 579 9.59 -4.84 -9.04
C PRO A 579 9.29 -3.90 -7.86
N MET A 580 9.09 -4.48 -6.69
CA MET A 580 8.99 -3.76 -5.41
C MET A 580 10.03 -4.26 -4.41
N LEU A 581 10.78 -3.32 -3.83
CA LEU A 581 11.75 -3.55 -2.75
C LEU A 581 11.20 -3.02 -1.43
N VAL A 582 11.47 -3.71 -0.32
CA VAL A 582 11.23 -3.16 1.02
C VAL A 582 12.41 -2.33 1.45
N GLY A 583 12.14 -1.23 2.14
CA GLY A 583 13.15 -0.33 2.64
C GLY A 583 14.14 -1.03 3.57
N GLY A 584 15.43 -0.91 3.23
CA GLY A 584 16.53 -1.56 3.91
C GLY A 584 16.96 -2.89 3.27
N ASP A 585 16.14 -3.51 2.41
CA ASP A 585 16.53 -4.73 1.71
C ASP A 585 17.69 -4.48 0.75
N GLU A 586 17.85 -3.25 0.23
CA GLU A 586 18.99 -2.86 -0.59
C GLU A 586 20.34 -3.07 0.13
N ALA A 587 20.32 -3.20 1.44
CA ALA A 587 21.52 -3.38 2.26
C ALA A 587 21.28 -4.39 3.40
N LEU A 588 20.42 -5.39 3.14
CA LEU A 588 20.21 -6.53 4.02
C LEU A 588 19.76 -6.14 5.44
N ARG A 589 18.76 -5.25 5.56
CA ARG A 589 18.06 -5.01 6.84
C ARG A 589 17.56 -6.34 7.41
N SER A 590 17.70 -6.50 8.71
CA SER A 590 17.23 -7.66 9.47
C SER A 590 16.57 -7.18 10.76
N ILE A 591 15.52 -7.88 11.15
CA ILE A 591 14.79 -7.71 12.40
C ILE A 591 14.84 -9.01 13.23
N ASN A 592 15.95 -9.74 13.08
CA ASN A 592 16.26 -10.98 13.80
C ASN A 592 15.11 -12.01 13.75
N CYS A 593 14.59 -12.27 12.56
CA CYS A 593 13.51 -13.23 12.37
C CYS A 593 12.18 -12.84 13.05
N ASN A 594 11.95 -11.58 13.44
CA ASN A 594 10.57 -11.14 13.65
C ASN A 594 9.91 -11.03 12.26
N ASN A 595 8.73 -11.60 12.08
CA ASN A 595 8.01 -11.54 10.80
C ASN A 595 6.68 -10.79 10.86
N ASN A 596 6.41 -10.14 11.99
CA ASN A 596 5.24 -9.29 12.15
C ASN A 596 5.54 -8.05 13.02
N PRO A 597 6.53 -7.22 12.66
CA PRO A 597 6.95 -6.08 13.48
C PRO A 597 5.97 -4.88 13.43
N TYR A 598 4.66 -5.12 13.43
CA TYR A 598 3.63 -4.08 13.27
C TYR A 598 3.54 -3.10 14.45
N ASN A 599 3.97 -3.56 15.63
CA ASN A 599 3.98 -2.82 16.89
C ASN A 599 5.40 -2.45 17.34
N LEU A 600 6.40 -2.55 16.46
CA LEU A 600 7.80 -2.27 16.81
C LEU A 600 8.23 -0.89 16.32
N ASP A 601 7.90 0.16 17.08
CA ASP A 601 8.45 1.50 16.89
C ASP A 601 9.82 1.62 17.56
N SER A 602 10.79 0.85 17.07
CA SER A 602 12.10 0.69 17.71
C SER A 602 13.27 0.77 16.73
N SER A 603 14.46 1.04 17.27
CA SER A 603 15.71 1.05 16.51
C SER A 603 16.04 -0.26 15.79
N ALA A 604 15.42 -1.38 16.16
CA ALA A 604 15.55 -2.63 15.41
C ALA A 604 14.79 -2.58 14.08
N ASN A 605 13.64 -1.91 14.05
CA ASN A 605 12.78 -1.85 12.87
C ASN A 605 13.12 -0.68 11.95
N TRP A 606 13.52 0.47 12.51
CA TRP A 606 13.92 1.64 11.73
C TRP A 606 15.17 1.38 10.87
N LEU A 607 15.23 1.98 9.68
CA LEU A 607 16.30 1.75 8.72
C LEU A 607 17.63 2.30 9.24
N ASN A 608 18.68 1.47 9.20
CA ASN A 608 20.03 1.88 9.57
C ASN A 608 20.83 2.28 8.32
N TRP A 609 21.29 3.53 8.27
CA TRP A 609 22.06 4.08 7.15
C TRP A 609 23.58 3.93 7.30
N THR A 610 24.05 3.40 8.44
CA THR A 610 25.46 3.01 8.60
C THR A 610 25.62 1.57 8.15
N ARG A 611 26.41 1.35 7.10
CA ARG A 611 26.55 0.04 6.45
C ARG A 611 27.89 -0.61 6.79
N SER A 612 27.90 -1.92 7.01
CA SER A 612 29.13 -2.72 6.95
C SER A 612 29.64 -2.83 5.51
N THR A 613 30.84 -3.39 5.32
CA THR A 613 31.38 -3.65 3.98
C THR A 613 30.47 -4.57 3.17
N ASP A 614 29.96 -5.65 3.78
CA ASP A 614 29.07 -6.60 3.11
C ASP A 614 27.73 -5.95 2.72
N GLN A 615 27.18 -5.11 3.59
CA GLN A 615 25.95 -4.36 3.30
C GLN A 615 26.18 -3.33 2.18
N SER A 616 27.31 -2.64 2.19
CA SER A 616 27.68 -1.68 1.13
C SER A 616 27.88 -2.37 -0.23
N ASN A 617 28.48 -3.57 -0.24
CA ASN A 617 28.60 -4.39 -1.44
C ASN A 617 27.23 -4.84 -1.97
N PHE A 618 26.31 -5.21 -1.08
CA PHE A 618 24.95 -5.59 -1.46
C PHE A 618 24.13 -4.39 -1.98
N GLU A 619 24.33 -3.20 -1.41
CA GLU A 619 23.74 -1.95 -1.90
C GLU A 619 24.25 -1.60 -3.30
N ALA A 620 25.56 -1.73 -3.54
CA ALA A 620 26.14 -1.57 -4.87
C ALA A 620 25.55 -2.57 -5.88
N PHE A 621 25.40 -3.84 -5.49
CA PHE A 621 24.74 -4.86 -6.30
C PHE A 621 23.28 -4.47 -6.64
N THR A 622 22.50 -4.08 -5.62
CA THR A 622 21.08 -3.72 -5.79
C THR A 622 20.94 -2.51 -6.71
N LYS A 623 21.71 -1.44 -6.46
CA LYS A 623 21.77 -0.24 -7.29
C LYS A 623 22.10 -0.56 -8.75
N ALA A 624 23.10 -1.40 -8.97
CA ALA A 624 23.51 -1.77 -10.33
C ALA A 624 22.47 -2.65 -11.04
N MET A 625 21.77 -3.55 -10.34
CA MET A 625 20.65 -4.32 -10.90
C MET A 625 19.47 -3.43 -11.29
N ILE A 626 19.14 -2.43 -10.46
CA ILE A 626 18.10 -1.42 -10.78
C ILE A 626 18.52 -0.61 -12.02
N ALA A 627 19.78 -0.18 -12.08
CA ALA A 627 20.31 0.57 -13.22
C ALA A 627 20.27 -0.28 -14.51
N PHE A 628 20.68 -1.55 -14.44
CA PHE A 628 20.57 -2.49 -15.56
C PHE A 628 19.12 -2.61 -16.03
N ARG A 629 18.19 -2.90 -15.12
CA ARG A 629 16.76 -2.99 -15.46
C ARG A 629 16.27 -1.76 -16.19
N LYS A 630 16.61 -0.55 -15.73
CA LYS A 630 16.18 0.73 -16.33
C LYS A 630 16.80 0.98 -17.70
N ALA A 631 18.03 0.52 -17.94
CA ALA A 631 18.71 0.64 -19.23
C ALA A 631 18.19 -0.31 -20.31
N HIS A 632 17.45 -1.36 -19.92
CA HIS A 632 17.06 -2.44 -20.82
C HIS A 632 15.53 -2.58 -20.96
N PRO A 633 14.89 -1.89 -21.94
CA PRO A 633 13.45 -1.98 -22.20
C PRO A 633 12.93 -3.40 -22.41
N ALA A 634 13.80 -4.32 -22.87
CA ALA A 634 13.46 -5.72 -23.07
C ALA A 634 12.99 -6.41 -21.78
N LEU A 635 13.35 -5.90 -20.60
CA LEU A 635 12.89 -6.40 -19.29
C LEU A 635 11.59 -5.77 -18.79
N ARG A 636 11.08 -4.75 -19.51
CA ARG A 636 9.95 -3.92 -19.11
C ARG A 636 8.88 -3.86 -20.21
N PRO A 637 8.45 -5.02 -20.74
CA PRO A 637 7.62 -5.06 -21.93
C PRO A 637 6.20 -4.54 -21.62
N ALA A 638 5.63 -3.79 -22.57
CA ALA A 638 4.26 -3.28 -22.44
C ALA A 638 3.19 -4.37 -22.66
N ASN A 639 3.56 -5.45 -23.37
CA ASN A 639 2.74 -6.63 -23.64
C ASN A 639 3.48 -7.90 -23.21
N PHE A 640 2.78 -9.01 -23.04
CA PHE A 640 3.44 -10.30 -22.85
C PHE A 640 4.35 -10.62 -24.05
N TYR A 641 5.47 -11.29 -23.79
CA TYR A 641 6.42 -11.66 -24.84
C TYR A 641 5.76 -12.57 -25.87
N SER A 642 6.00 -12.28 -27.15
CA SER A 642 5.54 -13.09 -28.27
C SER A 642 6.55 -14.18 -28.62
N SER A 643 6.07 -15.35 -29.03
CA SER A 643 6.88 -16.42 -29.63
C SER A 643 7.10 -16.20 -31.13
N VAL A 644 6.98 -14.97 -31.62
CA VAL A 644 7.09 -14.61 -33.04
C VAL A 644 8.23 -13.60 -33.20
N ASP A 645 9.03 -13.81 -34.24
CA ASP A 645 10.00 -12.85 -34.77
C ASP A 645 9.26 -11.77 -35.57
N ASN A 646 9.36 -10.50 -35.16
CA ASN A 646 8.71 -9.37 -35.81
C ASN A 646 9.70 -8.47 -36.57
N ASN A 647 11.00 -8.78 -36.55
CA ASN A 647 12.05 -7.95 -37.14
C ASN A 647 12.90 -8.69 -38.19
N GLY A 648 12.68 -9.99 -38.38
CA GLY A 648 13.33 -10.83 -39.39
C GLY A 648 14.74 -11.31 -39.01
N ASN A 649 15.13 -11.23 -37.74
CA ASN A 649 16.45 -11.65 -37.26
C ASN A 649 16.50 -13.12 -36.81
N VAL A 650 15.45 -13.89 -37.07
CA VAL A 650 15.26 -15.30 -36.69
C VAL A 650 15.29 -15.57 -35.17
N MET A 651 14.92 -14.58 -34.36
CA MET A 651 14.70 -14.71 -32.92
C MET A 651 13.27 -14.34 -32.51
N GLU A 652 12.64 -15.14 -31.67
CA GLU A 652 11.47 -14.70 -30.93
C GLU A 652 11.86 -13.67 -29.86
N GLN A 653 10.88 -12.86 -29.46
CA GLN A 653 11.04 -11.91 -28.35
C GLN A 653 11.57 -12.58 -27.09
N LEU A 654 11.09 -13.78 -26.77
CA LEU A 654 11.59 -14.59 -25.66
C LEU A 654 11.64 -16.07 -26.04
N ARG A 655 12.74 -16.74 -25.70
CA ARG A 655 12.89 -18.19 -25.83
C ARG A 655 13.49 -18.81 -24.59
N TRP A 656 12.93 -19.96 -24.17
CA TRP A 656 13.37 -20.73 -23.01
C TRP A 656 14.32 -21.87 -23.41
N PHE A 657 15.32 -22.12 -22.56
CA PHE A 657 16.37 -23.09 -22.79
C PHE A 657 16.58 -23.98 -21.56
N LYS A 658 16.89 -25.24 -21.85
CA LYS A 658 17.45 -26.20 -20.90
C LYS A 658 18.94 -25.92 -20.69
N PRO A 659 19.58 -26.48 -19.66
CA PRO A 659 21.02 -26.38 -19.47
C PRO A 659 21.87 -26.89 -20.65
N ASP A 660 21.38 -27.90 -21.39
CA ASP A 660 22.10 -28.45 -22.55
C ASP A 660 22.12 -27.52 -23.78
N GLY A 661 21.47 -26.35 -23.71
CA GLY A 661 21.34 -25.39 -24.82
C GLY A 661 20.17 -25.67 -25.75
N GLY A 662 19.48 -26.80 -25.58
CA GLY A 662 18.24 -27.11 -26.29
C GLY A 662 17.07 -26.28 -25.78
N VAL A 663 16.06 -26.09 -26.64
CA VAL A 663 14.81 -25.38 -26.27
C VAL A 663 14.08 -26.18 -25.18
N ALA A 664 13.58 -25.48 -24.17
CA ALA A 664 12.73 -26.09 -23.15
C ALA A 664 11.33 -26.34 -23.72
N ASP A 665 10.87 -27.59 -23.66
CA ASP A 665 9.56 -28.02 -24.13
C ASP A 665 8.60 -28.28 -22.95
N ALA A 666 7.35 -28.66 -23.26
CA ALA A 666 6.34 -28.94 -22.25
C ALA A 666 6.76 -30.07 -21.28
N THR A 667 7.50 -31.08 -21.75
CA THR A 667 8.00 -32.15 -20.88
C THR A 667 9.01 -31.60 -19.87
N TYR A 668 9.94 -30.75 -20.32
CA TYR A 668 10.89 -30.09 -19.44
C TYR A 668 10.20 -29.19 -18.40
N PHE A 669 9.23 -28.40 -18.84
CA PHE A 669 8.50 -27.47 -18.00
C PHE A 669 7.64 -28.14 -16.93
N ASN A 670 7.09 -29.31 -17.21
CA ASN A 670 6.16 -30.01 -16.32
C ASN A 670 6.85 -31.01 -15.38
N ASP A 671 8.12 -31.35 -15.62
CA ASP A 671 8.87 -32.24 -14.75
C ASP A 671 9.46 -31.47 -13.55
N ALA A 672 8.96 -31.82 -12.36
CA ALA A 672 9.37 -31.22 -11.10
C ALA A 672 10.80 -31.58 -10.67
N ASN A 673 11.49 -32.51 -11.35
CA ASN A 673 12.90 -32.82 -11.13
C ASN A 673 13.85 -31.87 -11.89
N ASN A 674 13.31 -31.06 -12.81
CA ASN A 674 14.08 -30.01 -13.45
C ASN A 674 14.10 -28.77 -12.55
N HIS A 675 15.31 -28.32 -12.20
CA HIS A 675 15.52 -27.19 -11.30
C HIS A 675 16.37 -26.07 -11.92
N ALA A 676 16.77 -26.22 -13.17
CA ALA A 676 17.60 -25.25 -13.88
C ALA A 676 16.84 -24.74 -15.10
N ILE A 677 16.83 -23.45 -15.34
CA ILE A 677 16.15 -22.86 -16.50
C ILE A 677 16.91 -21.65 -16.98
N ALA A 678 16.94 -21.45 -18.29
CA ALA A 678 17.48 -20.25 -18.89
C ALA A 678 16.52 -19.66 -19.92
N TRP A 679 16.68 -18.37 -20.20
CA TRP A 679 15.94 -17.69 -21.25
C TRP A 679 16.79 -16.65 -21.94
N ARG A 680 16.48 -16.44 -23.22
CA ARG A 680 16.99 -15.35 -24.04
C ARG A 680 15.85 -14.42 -24.39
N ILE A 681 16.07 -13.12 -24.26
CA ILE A 681 15.20 -12.07 -24.78
C ILE A 681 15.91 -11.41 -25.96
N ASP A 682 15.24 -11.31 -27.11
CA ASP A 682 15.73 -10.49 -28.22
C ASP A 682 15.50 -9.02 -27.87
N GLY A 683 16.59 -8.30 -27.60
CA GLY A 683 16.50 -6.89 -27.22
C GLY A 683 16.12 -5.98 -28.39
N SER A 684 16.40 -6.38 -29.62
CA SER A 684 16.12 -5.56 -30.80
C SER A 684 14.62 -5.39 -31.09
N GLU A 685 13.80 -6.33 -30.64
CA GLU A 685 12.32 -6.25 -30.62
C GLU A 685 11.77 -5.12 -29.71
N PHE A 686 12.58 -4.64 -28.75
CA PHE A 686 12.16 -3.67 -27.73
C PHE A 686 12.92 -2.34 -27.82
N GLY A 687 13.74 -2.14 -28.85
CA GLY A 687 14.63 -0.98 -28.97
C GLY A 687 15.71 -0.97 -27.88
N ASP A 688 16.13 -2.15 -27.42
CA ASP A 688 17.15 -2.31 -26.39
C ASP A 688 18.56 -2.05 -26.96
N SER A 689 19.46 -1.59 -26.09
CA SER A 689 20.87 -1.37 -26.42
C SER A 689 21.67 -2.67 -26.53
N ALA A 690 21.28 -3.72 -25.79
CA ALA A 690 21.81 -5.06 -25.97
C ALA A 690 21.02 -5.77 -27.07
N SER A 691 21.71 -6.42 -28.02
CA SER A 691 21.00 -7.16 -29.09
C SER A 691 20.21 -8.34 -28.52
N SER A 692 20.70 -8.93 -27.43
CA SER A 692 19.97 -9.95 -26.68
C SER A 692 20.42 -9.95 -25.23
N ILE A 693 19.53 -10.37 -24.35
CA ILE A 693 19.81 -10.62 -22.93
C ILE A 693 19.62 -12.12 -22.70
N TYR A 694 20.55 -12.76 -21.99
CA TYR A 694 20.41 -14.15 -21.56
C TYR A 694 20.51 -14.24 -20.04
N VAL A 695 19.55 -14.94 -19.44
CA VAL A 695 19.54 -15.20 -18.00
C VAL A 695 19.48 -16.71 -17.78
N ALA A 696 20.28 -17.22 -16.86
CA ALA A 696 20.17 -18.59 -16.39
C ALA A 696 20.00 -18.60 -14.87
N HIS A 697 19.02 -19.37 -14.39
CA HIS A 697 18.80 -19.61 -12.98
C HIS A 697 18.97 -21.09 -12.68
N ASN A 698 19.90 -21.40 -11.79
CA ASN A 698 20.15 -22.74 -11.30
C ASN A 698 19.56 -22.89 -9.90
N ALA A 699 18.30 -23.33 -9.77
CA ALA A 699 17.69 -23.64 -8.48
C ALA A 699 18.14 -24.99 -7.90
N TRP A 700 18.96 -25.76 -8.65
CA TRP A 700 19.58 -26.98 -8.13
C TRP A 700 20.62 -26.67 -7.05
N SER A 701 20.86 -27.63 -6.16
CA SER A 701 21.82 -27.50 -5.06
C SER A 701 23.28 -27.58 -5.50
N ALA A 702 23.58 -28.19 -6.66
CA ALA A 702 24.94 -28.34 -7.20
C ALA A 702 25.15 -27.52 -8.47
N GLN A 703 26.42 -27.41 -8.90
CA GLN A 703 26.78 -26.75 -10.15
C GLN A 703 26.08 -27.41 -11.35
N VAL A 704 25.59 -26.58 -12.27
CA VAL A 704 25.02 -26.99 -13.55
C VAL A 704 25.76 -26.26 -14.67
N ASN A 705 26.16 -26.98 -15.71
CA ASN A 705 26.79 -26.39 -16.89
C ASN A 705 25.70 -25.99 -17.89
N PHE A 706 25.68 -24.72 -18.28
CA PHE A 706 24.78 -24.18 -19.30
C PHE A 706 25.53 -24.03 -20.62
N THR A 707 25.03 -24.63 -21.69
CA THR A 707 25.47 -24.39 -23.06
C THR A 707 24.77 -23.14 -23.59
N LEU A 708 25.54 -22.10 -23.92
CA LEU A 708 24.98 -20.83 -24.34
C LEU A 708 24.37 -20.91 -25.75
N PRO A 709 23.14 -20.39 -25.96
CA PRO A 709 22.51 -20.38 -27.26
C PRO A 709 23.14 -19.34 -28.19
N TRP A 710 22.72 -19.34 -29.46
CA TRP A 710 23.14 -18.32 -30.42
C TRP A 710 22.80 -16.89 -29.95
N PRO A 711 23.80 -15.97 -29.84
CA PRO A 711 23.59 -14.58 -29.39
C PRO A 711 23.12 -13.62 -30.49
N GLY A 712 23.00 -14.11 -31.74
CA GLY A 712 22.77 -13.28 -32.92
C GLY A 712 23.97 -13.21 -33.86
N ALA A 713 23.71 -12.74 -35.08
CA ALA A 713 24.71 -12.71 -36.14
C ALA A 713 25.88 -11.79 -35.76
N ASN A 714 27.10 -12.33 -35.79
CA ASN A 714 28.33 -11.62 -35.44
C ASN A 714 28.35 -11.08 -33.98
N LYS A 715 27.72 -11.80 -33.05
CA LYS A 715 27.64 -11.44 -31.63
C LYS A 715 28.35 -12.46 -30.74
N SER A 716 28.67 -12.04 -29.53
CA SER A 716 29.14 -12.92 -28.44
C SER A 716 28.49 -12.54 -27.12
N TRP A 717 28.42 -13.49 -26.19
CA TRP A 717 27.93 -13.27 -24.84
C TRP A 717 28.99 -12.65 -23.95
N TYR A 718 28.57 -11.63 -23.20
CA TYR A 718 29.38 -10.95 -22.18
C TYR A 718 28.64 -11.00 -20.85
N ARG A 719 29.36 -11.38 -19.78
CA ARG A 719 28.81 -11.49 -18.44
C ARG A 719 28.68 -10.13 -17.80
N VAL A 720 27.44 -9.82 -17.40
CA VAL A 720 27.08 -8.66 -16.60
C VAL A 720 27.22 -8.99 -15.12
N THR A 721 26.66 -10.11 -14.66
CA THR A 721 26.77 -10.55 -13.27
C THR A 721 26.63 -12.07 -13.14
N ASP A 722 27.17 -12.61 -12.05
CA ASP A 722 26.96 -13.96 -11.56
C ASP A 722 26.77 -13.86 -10.04
N THR A 723 25.67 -14.34 -9.48
CA THR A 723 25.36 -14.17 -8.05
C THR A 723 26.20 -15.04 -7.11
N CYS A 724 26.92 -16.03 -7.66
CA CYS A 724 27.73 -16.98 -6.91
C CYS A 724 28.75 -16.28 -5.99
N THR A 725 29.11 -16.95 -4.90
CA THR A 725 29.97 -16.40 -3.84
C THR A 725 31.36 -15.99 -4.31
N TRP A 726 31.91 -16.66 -5.33
CA TRP A 726 33.21 -16.32 -5.90
C TRP A 726 33.23 -14.92 -6.56
N ALA A 727 32.07 -14.41 -6.99
CA ALA A 727 31.92 -13.13 -7.67
C ALA A 727 31.54 -11.97 -6.72
N GLU A 728 31.33 -12.26 -5.43
CA GLU A 728 30.86 -11.29 -4.46
C GLU A 728 31.84 -10.13 -4.28
N GLY A 729 31.34 -8.90 -4.41
CA GLY A 729 32.13 -7.68 -4.22
C GLY A 729 31.42 -6.44 -4.75
N PRO A 730 32.04 -5.26 -4.61
CA PRO A 730 31.43 -3.97 -4.97
C PRO A 730 31.18 -3.80 -6.47
N ALA A 731 31.87 -4.57 -7.31
CA ALA A 731 31.75 -4.54 -8.78
C ALA A 731 31.20 -5.87 -9.35
N GLN A 732 30.41 -6.60 -8.56
CA GLN A 732 29.83 -7.89 -8.98
C GLN A 732 28.96 -7.74 -10.24
N VAL A 733 28.16 -6.67 -10.30
CA VAL A 733 27.46 -6.25 -11.52
C VAL A 733 28.40 -5.32 -12.28
N GLN A 734 28.78 -5.72 -13.49
CA GLN A 734 29.68 -4.94 -14.34
C GLN A 734 29.04 -3.61 -14.76
N ALA A 735 29.85 -2.55 -14.81
CA ALA A 735 29.41 -1.29 -15.36
C ALA A 735 29.18 -1.43 -16.88
N PRO A 736 28.28 -0.63 -17.49
CA PRO A 736 28.07 -0.66 -18.93
C PRO A 736 29.39 -0.47 -19.68
N GLY A 737 29.72 -1.42 -20.56
CA GLY A 737 30.98 -1.43 -21.32
C GLY A 737 32.11 -2.25 -20.70
N THR A 738 32.02 -2.68 -19.44
CA THR A 738 33.05 -3.48 -18.75
C THR A 738 32.65 -4.95 -18.56
N GLU A 739 31.58 -5.39 -19.20
CA GLU A 739 31.09 -6.77 -19.18
C GLU A 739 32.17 -7.74 -19.68
N VAL A 740 32.30 -8.89 -19.02
CA VAL A 740 33.41 -9.82 -19.25
C VAL A 740 33.06 -10.77 -20.40
N ALA A 741 33.90 -10.84 -21.43
CA ALA A 741 33.68 -11.76 -22.56
C ALA A 741 33.59 -13.22 -22.08
N VAL A 742 32.55 -13.93 -22.50
CA VAL A 742 32.33 -15.35 -22.17
C VAL A 742 32.59 -16.21 -23.40
N GLY A 743 31.92 -15.93 -24.52
CA GLY A 743 32.04 -16.70 -25.75
C GLY A 743 30.79 -16.62 -26.63
N GLY A 744 30.74 -17.40 -27.70
CA GLY A 744 29.60 -17.47 -28.62
C GLY A 744 28.65 -18.64 -28.32
N GLU A 745 27.87 -19.01 -29.32
CA GLU A 745 27.05 -20.22 -29.30
C GLU A 745 27.88 -21.46 -28.93
N ASN A 746 27.28 -22.38 -28.17
CA ASN A 746 27.88 -23.63 -27.66
C ASN A 746 28.98 -23.45 -26.60
N THR A 747 29.31 -22.22 -26.18
CA THR A 747 30.19 -22.01 -25.02
C THR A 747 29.52 -22.59 -23.78
N SER A 748 30.26 -23.33 -22.95
CA SER A 748 29.75 -23.88 -21.69
C SER A 748 30.10 -22.95 -20.53
N TYR A 749 29.12 -22.63 -19.69
CA TYR A 749 29.29 -21.84 -18.47
C TYR A 749 28.85 -22.65 -17.24
N GLY A 750 29.77 -22.88 -16.30
CA GLY A 750 29.45 -23.56 -15.03
C GLY A 750 28.83 -22.61 -14.03
N LEU A 751 27.52 -22.72 -13.79
CA LEU A 751 26.80 -21.91 -12.82
C LEU A 751 26.68 -22.67 -11.50
N CYS A 752 27.11 -22.07 -10.38
CA CYS A 752 27.06 -22.72 -9.07
C CYS A 752 25.62 -23.08 -8.67
N GLY A 753 25.48 -23.99 -7.71
CA GLY A 753 24.19 -24.32 -7.12
C GLY A 753 23.53 -23.09 -6.50
N ARG A 754 22.24 -22.91 -6.76
CA ARG A 754 21.46 -21.72 -6.34
C ARG A 754 22.14 -20.44 -6.82
N GLY A 755 22.48 -20.39 -8.10
CA GLY A 755 23.11 -19.24 -8.75
C GLY A 755 22.22 -18.65 -9.85
N THR A 756 22.42 -17.38 -10.15
CA THR A 756 21.78 -16.68 -11.27
C THR A 756 22.84 -15.96 -12.08
N LEU A 757 22.83 -16.19 -13.40
CA LEU A 757 23.75 -15.62 -14.38
C LEU A 757 22.99 -14.64 -15.26
N LEU A 758 23.61 -13.50 -15.55
CA LEU A 758 23.12 -12.51 -16.51
C LEU A 758 24.19 -12.19 -17.54
N LEU A 759 23.82 -12.35 -18.82
CA LEU A 759 24.65 -12.05 -19.97
C LEU A 759 23.93 -11.07 -20.91
N ILE A 760 24.70 -10.30 -21.67
CA ILE A 760 24.24 -9.53 -22.82
C ILE A 760 25.04 -9.89 -24.07
N ALA A 761 24.40 -9.81 -25.23
CA ALA A 761 25.04 -9.98 -26.52
C ALA A 761 25.55 -8.63 -27.05
N LYS A 762 26.79 -8.60 -27.53
CA LYS A 762 27.44 -7.43 -28.14
C LYS A 762 28.06 -7.74 -29.48
#